data_AF-A0AB37ZXP2-F1
#
_entry.id   AF-A0AB37ZXP2-F1
#
_cell.length_a   1.000
_cell.length_b   1.000
_cell.length_c   1.000
_cell.angle_alpha   90.00
_cell.angle_beta   90.00
_cell.angle_gamma   90.00
#
_symmetry.space_group_name_H-M   'P 1'
#
loop_
_entity.id
_entity.type
_entity.pdbx_description
1 polymer ?
#
loop_
_entity_poly.entity_id
_entity_poly.type
_entity_poly.pdbx_seq_one_letter_code
_entity_poly.pdbx_strand_id
1 'polypeptide(L)'
;MTLKDIDFSVAMYGTTPIIQSNYDVAYTGDESSINLRFAVTDEPELEGATAIVHLKFADSSHIERSLELTESVFSYTLKGTENKHAGVVRADIIITKGGAKFTRAGHKFKIDTSLDASVPLVEYAVDTLDTLVDGAEEWLLQAQIDFGTAQSQRAEEWVADNDARADEFAESQTDRTNAFDASEAARTTGFNASETGRSNTFTVNENAREAAAESGEAARGESFELSEYERTTTFGESEAGRVITFNGSEAGRTIAFNLAEEARSEGYANDHNRAGTDHTTAISDHSISVADHGAFDASQAQRTTDFNAAQTSRSEAFGISEAGRTTTFNASEAGRTTIFNDAEEARATGYTADHSRAGTDHTTAVNDHTLAGTDHTTAASDHTLAGTDHTRADTDHARADIDSATVAGFNARVVDVETDTSLDATNIVPNGGFTEGISSWSSFRSTISAENGKLKIVGDGAGVNPDARRSLTLVNNNKYYLKYDLSYSGTVPVSANVSYASGGERLVTSITKVSTSNVVSATFKSEVTGVGLFIFRTFYVDSATALNAISYLDNVVLIDLTATFGAGKEPTAAEMDRLLARFTNSWFDGTKNLFAARTAIEKQIAIDAGAVMDGKNEITNGEFSNGTNGWVGSNATISAASNILSVVGSGSSINPRVKPVQLLNIVASPGRKMYIRYKARVTNSLCTALNCFIDMSVSGGGFASALGMPSTPNPVLNQWYNIAGIVTFSSVDVGSPFVSPMHSYVDLATATGKVMELQNLLTIDLTATFGAGNEPTVEQMDAIMAKFENSWFDGTKNLFQAKASLSKLMALDARTEFEARNMLANGDMALSTTTPNLADAWAIYGAIPVSVAGNIQTVLATASATGAFTQVFNVISGRKYYGRMGVKSDSALVKLRMAGTAITAADKFHSGGNNFEELSVISTATGTGGVELKTVDLRTSAWTQFQIKYALVIDLTAAFGAGKEPTLAEMDRLMARFPNSWFDGVKPVQTIETLYQEKANKTQEAWITPTLVNGWTVEPGFAVGYRKNEFGVIEFRGRLNGTTLGTSMFTLPTGYRPAQTMSFPVSANGAAGYMFVDTSGSVYYSAGSLIKVNIEPIRIPTV
;
A
#
# COMPACT_ATOMS: atom_id res chain seq x y z
N MET A 1 19.55 -9.31 67.30
CA MET A 1 19.90 -10.22 68.43
C MET A 1 21.29 -9.83 68.92
N THR A 2 21.75 -10.35 70.06
CA THR A 2 23.17 -10.25 70.43
C THR A 2 23.98 -11.16 69.51
N LEU A 3 25.06 -10.67 68.91
CA LEU A 3 25.98 -11.54 68.16
C LEU A 3 26.69 -12.49 69.13
N LYS A 4 26.88 -13.73 68.68
CA LYS A 4 27.57 -14.80 69.39
C LYS A 4 28.89 -15.06 68.67
N ASP A 5 29.88 -14.28 69.09
CA ASP A 5 31.23 -14.35 68.56
C ASP A 5 31.91 -15.69 68.91
N ILE A 6 32.58 -16.28 67.93
CA ILE A 6 33.49 -17.42 68.07
C ILE A 6 34.86 -16.94 67.59
N ASP A 7 35.72 -16.57 68.54
CA ASP A 7 37.03 -15.96 68.28
C ASP A 7 38.14 -17.02 68.09
N PHE A 8 38.79 -16.98 66.93
CA PHE A 8 39.93 -17.81 66.54
C PHE A 8 41.20 -16.96 66.39
N SER A 9 42.25 -17.26 67.15
CA SER A 9 43.58 -16.68 66.92
C SER A 9 44.29 -17.37 65.75
N VAL A 10 44.55 -16.62 64.68
CA VAL A 10 45.19 -17.07 63.45
C VAL A 10 46.63 -16.54 63.38
N ALA A 11 47.53 -17.36 62.84
CA ALA A 11 48.90 -16.96 62.51
C ALA A 11 49.19 -17.36 61.05
N MET A 12 49.53 -16.40 60.19
CA MET A 12 49.80 -16.60 58.76
C MET A 12 51.09 -17.38 58.50
N TYR A 13 52.09 -17.24 59.37
CA TYR A 13 53.44 -17.78 59.19
C TYR A 13 53.82 -18.88 60.21
N GLY A 14 53.10 -19.00 61.32
CA GLY A 14 53.44 -19.94 62.41
C GLY A 14 53.27 -21.43 62.07
N THR A 15 54.32 -22.24 62.19
CA THR A 15 54.31 -23.67 61.79
C THR A 15 53.67 -24.64 62.80
N THR A 16 53.31 -24.18 64.00
CA THR A 16 52.77 -25.04 65.08
C THR A 16 51.36 -25.57 64.76
N PRO A 17 51.10 -26.89 64.86
CA PRO A 17 49.74 -27.45 64.73
C PRO A 17 48.78 -26.91 65.80
N ILE A 18 47.55 -26.58 65.40
CA ILE A 18 46.48 -26.21 66.33
C ILE A 18 45.93 -27.48 66.97
N ILE A 19 46.05 -27.59 68.30
CA ILE A 19 45.48 -28.68 69.10
C ILE A 19 44.41 -28.09 70.02
N GLN A 20 43.18 -28.02 69.51
CA GLN A 20 42.02 -27.52 70.25
C GLN A 20 41.29 -28.69 70.93
N SER A 21 41.30 -28.74 72.26
CA SER A 21 40.67 -29.81 73.06
C SER A 21 39.22 -29.52 73.46
N ASN A 22 38.85 -28.24 73.56
CA ASN A 22 37.51 -27.76 73.88
C ASN A 22 36.99 -26.92 72.71
N TYR A 23 35.70 -27.06 72.39
CA TYR A 23 35.05 -26.32 71.31
C TYR A 23 34.04 -25.33 71.89
N ASP A 24 33.99 -24.12 71.33
CA ASP A 24 32.90 -23.18 71.60
C ASP A 24 31.60 -23.70 70.97
N VAL A 25 30.47 -23.46 71.65
CA VAL A 25 29.19 -24.12 71.36
C VAL A 25 28.14 -23.10 70.89
N ALA A 26 27.87 -23.11 69.59
CA ALA A 26 26.69 -22.55 68.97
C ALA A 26 25.50 -23.52 69.05
N TYR A 27 24.29 -23.04 68.77
CA TYR A 27 23.06 -23.84 68.70
C TYR A 27 22.31 -23.63 67.39
N THR A 28 21.53 -24.61 66.94
CA THR A 28 20.69 -24.47 65.73
C THR A 28 19.66 -23.34 65.81
N GLY A 29 19.31 -22.91 67.02
CA GLY A 29 18.44 -21.76 67.28
C GLY A 29 19.13 -20.39 67.21
N ASP A 30 20.46 -20.33 67.11
CA ASP A 30 21.25 -19.09 66.99
C ASP A 30 21.19 -18.57 65.52
N GLU A 31 19.98 -18.26 65.02
CA GLU A 31 19.74 -17.85 63.63
C GLU A 31 20.39 -16.49 63.33
N SER A 32 21.13 -16.43 62.21
CA SER A 32 21.85 -15.24 61.71
C SER A 32 22.64 -14.47 62.78
N SER A 33 23.16 -15.18 63.80
CA SER A 33 23.79 -14.57 64.98
C SER A 33 25.07 -15.26 65.45
N ILE A 34 25.47 -16.39 64.85
CA ILE A 34 26.80 -17.00 65.05
C ILE A 34 27.80 -16.25 64.18
N ASN A 35 28.78 -15.59 64.80
CA ASN A 35 29.78 -14.78 64.11
C ASN A 35 31.18 -15.37 64.31
N LEU A 36 31.77 -15.92 63.25
CA LEU A 36 33.13 -16.44 63.26
C LEU A 36 34.11 -15.29 63.09
N ARG A 37 35.08 -15.16 64.00
CA ARG A 37 36.06 -14.07 64.01
C ARG A 37 37.47 -14.63 64.02
N PHE A 38 38.27 -14.29 63.02
CA PHE A 38 39.62 -14.79 62.81
C PHE A 38 40.61 -13.63 63.00
N ALA A 39 41.08 -13.48 64.24
CA ALA A 39 42.03 -12.43 64.62
C ALA A 39 43.46 -12.86 64.22
N VAL A 40 44.10 -12.10 63.33
CA VAL A 40 45.46 -12.38 62.87
C VAL A 40 46.47 -11.83 63.89
N THR A 41 47.48 -12.63 64.24
CA THR A 41 48.35 -12.39 65.41
C THR A 41 49.83 -12.17 65.08
N ASP A 42 50.26 -12.45 63.85
CA ASP A 42 51.67 -12.38 63.39
C ASP A 42 51.88 -11.49 62.14
N GLU A 43 50.82 -10.83 61.66
CA GLU A 43 50.83 -9.90 60.52
C GLU A 43 49.99 -8.67 60.88
N PRO A 44 50.61 -7.50 61.17
CA PRO A 44 49.88 -6.30 61.63
C PRO A 44 49.30 -5.45 60.49
N GLU A 45 49.70 -5.69 59.24
CA GLU A 45 49.32 -4.90 58.06
C GLU A 45 48.52 -5.78 57.10
N LEU A 46 47.19 -5.65 57.11
CA LEU A 46 46.28 -6.45 56.27
C LEU A 46 45.57 -5.64 55.17
N GLU A 47 46.02 -4.41 54.90
CA GLU A 47 45.44 -3.58 53.84
C GLU A 47 45.53 -4.29 52.47
N GLY A 48 44.38 -4.40 51.79
CA GLY A 48 44.25 -5.13 50.53
C GLY A 48 44.31 -6.66 50.63
N ALA A 49 44.33 -7.25 51.83
CA ALA A 49 44.23 -8.70 52.01
C ALA A 49 42.76 -9.16 51.98
N THR A 50 42.49 -10.30 51.34
CA THR A 50 41.17 -10.95 51.32
C THR A 50 41.24 -12.33 51.96
N ALA A 51 40.12 -12.87 52.44
CA ALA A 51 40.10 -14.21 53.03
C ALA A 51 38.82 -14.99 52.67
N ILE A 52 38.96 -16.32 52.62
CA ILE A 52 37.87 -17.28 52.41
C ILE A 52 37.92 -18.32 53.54
N VAL A 53 36.77 -18.67 54.13
CA VAL A 53 36.62 -19.77 55.10
C VAL A 53 35.90 -20.94 54.43
N HIS A 54 36.44 -22.14 54.62
CA HIS A 54 35.88 -23.41 54.20
C HIS A 54 35.32 -24.10 55.44
N LEU A 55 34.00 -24.10 55.59
CA LEU A 55 33.26 -24.72 56.69
C LEU A 55 32.88 -26.15 56.31
N LYS A 56 33.38 -27.13 57.07
CA LYS A 56 33.12 -28.57 56.88
C LYS A 56 32.33 -29.09 58.07
N PHE A 57 31.11 -29.52 57.81
CA PHE A 57 30.14 -29.93 58.82
C PHE A 57 30.15 -31.45 59.04
N ALA A 58 29.61 -31.90 60.17
CA ALA A 58 29.65 -33.31 60.57
C ALA A 58 28.76 -34.24 59.72
N ASP A 59 27.80 -33.67 58.98
CA ASP A 59 26.92 -34.35 58.04
C ASP A 59 27.50 -34.47 56.62
N SER A 60 28.72 -33.97 56.40
CA SER A 60 29.43 -33.84 55.11
C SER A 60 29.06 -32.62 54.26
N SER A 61 28.30 -31.65 54.79
CA SER A 61 28.09 -30.36 54.11
C SER A 61 29.38 -29.55 54.07
N HIS A 62 29.58 -28.79 53.00
CA HIS A 62 30.82 -28.02 52.76
C HIS A 62 30.50 -26.67 52.11
N ILE A 63 30.80 -25.58 52.82
CA ILE A 63 30.42 -24.21 52.47
C ILE A 63 31.68 -23.33 52.41
N GLU A 64 31.84 -22.54 51.34
CA GLU A 64 32.97 -21.64 51.12
C GLU A 64 32.49 -20.18 51.01
N ARG A 65 32.99 -19.33 51.93
CA ARG A 65 32.51 -17.95 52.13
C ARG A 65 33.65 -16.95 52.25
N SER A 66 33.48 -15.77 51.66
CA SER A 66 34.35 -14.62 51.83
C SER A 66 34.19 -14.03 53.24
N LEU A 67 35.28 -13.48 53.82
CA LEU A 67 35.23 -12.79 55.10
C LEU A 67 35.46 -11.28 54.94
N GLU A 68 34.74 -10.51 55.74
CA GLU A 68 34.92 -9.06 55.86
C GLU A 68 36.11 -8.77 56.78
N LEU A 69 37.02 -7.87 56.37
CA LEU A 69 38.18 -7.47 57.18
C LEU A 69 37.85 -6.19 57.96
N THR A 70 37.97 -6.24 59.29
CA THR A 70 37.95 -5.06 60.16
C THR A 70 39.22 -5.05 61.03
N GLU A 71 40.02 -4.00 60.89
CA GLU A 71 41.34 -3.85 61.54
C GLU A 71 42.26 -5.08 61.30
N SER A 72 42.42 -5.95 62.31
CA SER A 72 43.23 -7.18 62.25
C SER A 72 42.39 -8.47 62.34
N VAL A 73 41.07 -8.37 62.13
CA VAL A 73 40.11 -9.49 62.28
C VAL A 73 39.33 -9.69 60.99
N PHE A 74 39.40 -10.89 60.42
CA PHE A 74 38.45 -11.32 59.38
C PHE A 74 37.20 -11.91 60.05
N SER A 75 36.01 -11.45 59.69
CA SER A 75 34.74 -11.90 60.28
C SER A 75 33.76 -12.44 59.25
N TYR A 76 32.97 -13.45 59.67
CA TYR A 76 31.85 -14.00 58.91
C TYR A 76 30.72 -14.45 59.83
N THR A 77 29.54 -13.85 59.69
CA THR A 77 28.31 -14.32 60.34
C THR A 77 27.59 -15.34 59.45
N LEU A 78 27.25 -16.51 59.99
CA LEU A 78 26.55 -17.58 59.29
C LEU A 78 25.17 -17.11 58.80
N LYS A 79 24.80 -17.49 57.57
CA LYS A 79 23.58 -17.04 56.88
C LYS A 79 22.66 -18.23 56.57
N GLY A 80 21.38 -17.94 56.29
CA GLY A 80 20.42 -18.93 55.78
C GLY A 80 20.30 -20.20 56.64
N THR A 81 20.56 -21.36 56.02
CA THR A 81 20.48 -22.71 56.60
C THR A 81 21.76 -23.16 57.32
N GLU A 82 22.88 -22.45 57.16
CA GLU A 82 24.22 -22.88 57.58
C GLU A 82 24.32 -23.23 59.07
N ASN A 83 23.52 -22.58 59.92
CA ASN A 83 23.51 -22.84 61.37
C ASN A 83 22.70 -24.10 61.79
N LYS A 84 21.95 -24.72 60.88
CA LYS A 84 21.10 -25.90 61.17
C LYS A 84 21.88 -27.22 61.09
N HIS A 85 23.10 -27.21 60.57
CA HIS A 85 23.97 -28.37 60.41
C HIS A 85 24.68 -28.73 61.74
N ALA A 86 23.97 -29.42 62.63
CA ALA A 86 24.47 -29.77 63.96
C ALA A 86 25.67 -30.75 63.92
N GLY A 87 26.63 -30.55 64.83
CA GLY A 87 27.84 -31.37 64.97
C GLY A 87 29.10 -30.56 65.26
N VAL A 88 30.27 -31.18 65.10
CA VAL A 88 31.55 -30.46 65.14
C VAL A 88 31.83 -29.91 63.74
N VAL A 89 31.94 -28.60 63.63
CA VAL A 89 32.24 -27.89 62.39
C VAL A 89 33.73 -27.54 62.38
N ARG A 90 34.40 -27.82 61.27
CA ARG A 90 35.79 -27.44 61.03
C ARG A 90 35.84 -26.21 60.12
N ALA A 91 36.51 -25.16 60.57
CA ALA A 91 36.81 -23.98 59.77
C ALA A 91 38.28 -24.01 59.35
N ASP A 92 38.54 -24.14 58.05
CA ASP A 92 39.85 -23.87 57.47
C ASP A 92 39.79 -22.50 56.79
N ILE A 93 40.72 -21.59 57.09
CA ILE A 93 40.76 -20.24 56.50
C ILE A 93 41.94 -20.10 55.52
N ILE A 94 41.71 -19.44 54.39
CA ILE A 94 42.71 -19.09 53.37
C ILE A 94 42.74 -17.57 53.24
N ILE A 95 43.87 -16.95 53.63
CA ILE A 95 44.12 -15.51 53.50
C ILE A 95 44.98 -15.28 52.25
N THR A 96 44.64 -14.31 51.42
CA THR A 96 45.39 -13.90 50.23
C THR A 96 45.89 -12.47 50.41
N LYS A 97 47.21 -12.27 50.45
CA LYS A 97 47.88 -10.95 50.55
C LYS A 97 48.94 -10.86 49.46
N GLY A 98 48.90 -9.79 48.65
CA GLY A 98 49.87 -9.58 47.56
C GLY A 98 49.94 -10.71 46.50
N GLY A 99 48.85 -11.46 46.32
CA GLY A 99 48.79 -12.64 45.44
C GLY A 99 49.32 -13.95 46.05
N ALA A 100 49.99 -13.90 47.21
CA ALA A 100 50.36 -15.10 47.97
C ALA A 100 49.18 -15.61 48.81
N LYS A 101 49.00 -16.93 48.89
CA LYS A 101 47.95 -17.59 49.68
C LYS A 101 48.53 -18.28 50.91
N PHE A 102 47.91 -18.01 52.07
CA PHE A 102 48.29 -18.53 53.38
C PHE A 102 47.10 -19.31 53.96
N THR A 103 47.26 -20.61 54.21
CA THR A 103 46.17 -21.48 54.68
C THR A 103 46.38 -21.87 56.14
N ARG A 104 45.41 -21.54 57.00
CA ARG A 104 45.36 -22.00 58.39
C ARG A 104 44.27 -23.06 58.53
N ALA A 105 44.69 -24.29 58.82
CA ALA A 105 43.80 -25.44 58.91
C ALA A 105 43.56 -25.88 60.37
N GLY A 106 42.35 -26.34 60.66
CA GLY A 106 42.03 -27.10 61.87
C GLY A 106 41.38 -26.35 63.03
N HIS A 107 40.91 -25.11 62.84
CA HIS A 107 40.01 -24.47 63.81
C HIS A 107 38.68 -25.22 63.87
N LYS A 108 38.06 -25.32 65.05
CA LYS A 108 36.81 -26.06 65.24
C LYS A 108 35.88 -25.37 66.22
N PHE A 109 34.59 -25.49 65.97
CA PHE A 109 33.52 -25.18 66.91
C PHE A 109 32.47 -26.29 66.87
N LYS A 110 31.49 -26.24 67.77
CA LYS A 110 30.35 -27.17 67.78
C LYS A 110 29.05 -26.39 67.57
N ILE A 111 28.16 -26.93 66.74
CA ILE A 111 26.74 -26.57 66.73
C ILE A 111 25.99 -27.70 67.44
N ASP A 112 25.28 -27.40 68.53
CA ASP A 112 24.36 -28.33 69.20
C ASP A 112 22.91 -28.12 68.74
N THR A 113 22.10 -29.17 68.82
CA THR A 113 20.66 -29.09 68.49
C THR A 113 19.89 -28.33 69.57
N SER A 114 19.17 -27.29 69.17
CA SER A 114 18.06 -26.71 69.95
C SER A 114 16.85 -27.67 69.95
N LEU A 115 15.67 -27.21 70.40
CA LEU A 115 14.40 -27.92 70.30
C LEU A 115 13.83 -27.99 68.85
N ASP A 116 14.65 -27.70 67.85
CA ASP A 116 14.24 -27.53 66.45
C ASP A 116 14.32 -28.89 65.72
N ALA A 117 13.19 -29.44 65.30
CA ALA A 117 13.11 -30.79 64.74
C ALA A 117 13.56 -30.91 63.25
N SER A 118 14.41 -30.01 62.77
CA SER A 118 14.84 -29.94 61.36
C SER A 118 16.29 -30.38 61.19
N VAL A 119 16.51 -31.43 60.39
CA VAL A 119 17.83 -31.84 59.90
C VAL A 119 17.92 -31.47 58.41
N PRO A 120 18.86 -30.60 58.00
CA PRO A 120 19.02 -30.24 56.59
C PRO A 120 19.38 -31.42 55.67
N LEU A 121 19.25 -31.19 54.36
CA LEU A 121 19.99 -31.96 53.35
C LEU A 121 21.44 -31.45 53.27
N VAL A 122 22.35 -32.28 52.77
CA VAL A 122 23.77 -31.93 52.63
C VAL A 122 23.94 -30.73 51.71
N GLU A 123 24.51 -29.63 52.21
CA GLU A 123 24.66 -28.37 51.48
C GLU A 123 26.07 -28.23 50.87
N TYR A 124 26.14 -27.68 49.65
CA TYR A 124 27.36 -27.28 48.97
C TYR A 124 27.18 -25.87 48.40
N ALA A 125 27.90 -24.87 48.92
CA ALA A 125 27.79 -23.47 48.52
C ALA A 125 29.17 -22.82 48.36
N VAL A 126 29.35 -21.98 47.33
CA VAL A 126 30.66 -21.39 46.98
C VAL A 126 30.47 -19.96 46.44
N ASP A 127 30.82 -18.96 47.26
CA ASP A 127 30.67 -17.51 46.97
C ASP A 127 31.13 -17.07 45.57
N THR A 128 32.19 -17.68 45.02
CA THR A 128 32.79 -17.28 43.73
C THR A 128 31.99 -17.71 42.50
N LEU A 129 30.94 -18.51 42.69
CA LEU A 129 30.00 -18.89 41.62
C LEU A 129 28.80 -17.93 41.61
N ASP A 130 28.24 -17.65 42.77
CA ASP A 130 27.10 -16.74 42.94
C ASP A 130 27.48 -15.31 42.46
N THR A 131 28.62 -14.79 42.93
CA THR A 131 29.16 -13.48 42.50
C THR A 131 29.54 -13.40 41.01
N LEU A 132 29.77 -14.54 40.34
CA LEU A 132 30.01 -14.60 38.89
C LEU A 132 28.69 -14.55 38.11
N VAL A 133 27.61 -15.11 38.67
CA VAL A 133 26.26 -15.02 38.10
C VAL A 133 25.73 -13.60 38.24
N ASP A 134 25.79 -13.01 39.43
CA ASP A 134 25.34 -11.63 39.68
C ASP A 134 26.00 -10.63 38.72
N GLY A 135 27.33 -10.67 38.59
CA GLY A 135 28.08 -9.80 37.67
C GLY A 135 27.80 -10.07 36.19
N ALA A 136 27.41 -11.30 35.82
CA ALA A 136 26.97 -11.62 34.46
C ALA A 136 25.54 -11.11 34.18
N GLU A 137 24.66 -11.12 35.18
CA GLU A 137 23.31 -10.55 35.07
C GLU A 137 23.33 -9.01 35.02
N GLU A 138 24.18 -8.35 35.82
CA GLU A 138 24.41 -6.90 35.71
C GLU A 138 24.94 -6.50 34.33
N TRP A 139 25.94 -7.21 33.80
CA TRP A 139 26.48 -6.95 32.47
C TRP A 139 25.43 -7.15 31.36
N LEU A 140 24.63 -8.23 31.49
CA LEU A 140 23.54 -8.54 30.57
C LEU A 140 22.39 -7.51 30.64
N LEU A 141 22.17 -6.91 31.81
CA LEU A 141 21.21 -5.81 32.00
C LEU A 141 21.70 -4.51 31.35
N GLN A 142 22.97 -4.13 31.57
CA GLN A 142 23.53 -2.92 30.96
C GLN A 142 23.57 -3.04 29.43
N ALA A 143 23.97 -4.19 28.88
CA ALA A 143 23.98 -4.42 27.44
C ALA A 143 22.57 -4.32 26.80
N GLN A 144 21.50 -4.63 27.55
CA GLN A 144 20.12 -4.43 27.09
C GLN A 144 19.68 -2.96 27.12
N ILE A 145 20.14 -2.19 28.11
CA ILE A 145 19.90 -0.74 28.21
C ILE A 145 20.60 -0.03 27.04
N ASP A 146 21.89 -0.29 26.84
CA ASP A 146 22.69 0.32 25.77
C ASP A 146 22.12 0.01 24.38
N PHE A 147 21.69 -1.24 24.15
CA PHE A 147 21.02 -1.62 22.91
C PHE A 147 19.68 -0.90 22.73
N GLY A 148 18.89 -0.73 23.79
CA GLY A 148 17.64 0.02 23.78
C GLY A 148 17.85 1.48 23.36
N THR A 149 18.79 2.18 24.01
CA THR A 149 19.16 3.57 23.65
C THR A 149 19.63 3.67 22.20
N ALA A 150 20.44 2.72 21.74
CA ALA A 150 20.91 2.66 20.35
C ALA A 150 19.83 2.23 19.32
N GLN A 151 18.64 1.84 19.74
CA GLN A 151 17.46 1.72 18.86
C GLN A 151 16.65 3.02 18.87
N SER A 152 16.41 3.64 20.03
CA SER A 152 15.69 4.92 20.14
C SER A 152 16.37 6.03 19.33
N GLN A 153 17.69 6.18 19.45
CA GLN A 153 18.43 7.19 18.69
C GLN A 153 18.30 7.00 17.17
N ARG A 154 18.34 5.74 16.69
CA ARG A 154 18.14 5.44 15.26
C ARG A 154 16.70 5.60 14.79
N ALA A 155 15.72 5.48 15.68
CA ALA A 155 14.32 5.82 15.36
C ALA A 155 14.15 7.34 15.22
N GLU A 156 14.76 8.13 16.11
CA GLU A 156 14.79 9.61 16.02
C GLU A 156 15.51 10.09 14.75
N GLU A 157 16.68 9.52 14.43
CA GLU A 157 17.41 9.77 13.16
C GLU A 157 16.57 9.41 11.92
N TRP A 158 15.83 8.29 11.96
CA TRP A 158 14.99 7.84 10.83
C TRP A 158 13.72 8.67 10.64
N VAL A 159 13.14 9.22 11.71
CA VAL A 159 12.05 10.20 11.60
C VAL A 159 12.59 11.48 10.96
N ALA A 160 13.72 12.00 11.44
CA ALA A 160 14.34 13.21 10.89
C ALA A 160 14.74 13.07 9.41
N ASP A 161 15.23 11.91 8.96
CA ASP A 161 15.51 11.63 7.53
C ASP A 161 14.23 11.64 6.68
N ASN A 162 13.14 11.04 7.17
CA ASN A 162 11.87 11.04 6.43
C ASN A 162 11.21 12.42 6.39
N ASP A 163 11.25 13.19 7.48
CA ASP A 163 10.72 14.56 7.52
C ASP A 163 11.49 15.46 6.55
N ALA A 164 12.83 15.41 6.57
CA ALA A 164 13.66 16.13 5.60
C ALA A 164 13.37 15.73 4.14
N ARG A 165 13.13 14.44 3.88
CA ARG A 165 12.75 13.95 2.54
C ARG A 165 11.30 14.27 2.15
N ALA A 166 10.42 14.56 3.11
CA ALA A 166 9.09 15.09 2.86
C ALA A 166 9.16 16.59 2.48
N ASP A 167 10.02 17.36 3.15
CA ASP A 167 10.30 18.76 2.81
C ASP A 167 10.95 18.88 1.42
N GLU A 168 11.98 18.08 1.09
CA GLU A 168 12.57 18.02 -0.26
C GLU A 168 11.52 17.69 -1.33
N PHE A 169 10.57 16.79 -1.03
CA PHE A 169 9.50 16.44 -1.95
C PHE A 169 8.50 17.59 -2.15
N ALA A 170 8.19 18.36 -1.10
CA ALA A 170 7.30 19.51 -1.13
C ALA A 170 7.93 20.70 -1.89
N GLU A 171 9.23 20.96 -1.69
CA GLU A 171 10.00 21.92 -2.49
C GLU A 171 10.00 21.48 -3.97
N SER A 172 10.24 20.20 -4.25
CA SER A 172 10.19 19.65 -5.61
C SER A 172 8.80 19.79 -6.27
N GLN A 173 7.70 19.64 -5.54
CA GLN A 173 6.35 19.89 -6.11
C GLN A 173 6.13 21.38 -6.39
N THR A 174 6.68 22.26 -5.55
CA THR A 174 6.63 23.71 -5.73
C THR A 174 7.38 24.12 -7.00
N ASP A 175 8.60 23.62 -7.19
CA ASP A 175 9.41 23.87 -8.40
C ASP A 175 8.76 23.31 -9.67
N ARG A 176 8.17 22.11 -9.62
CA ARG A 176 7.39 21.55 -10.74
C ARG A 176 6.20 22.44 -11.12
N THR A 177 5.53 23.04 -10.14
CA THR A 177 4.39 23.95 -10.34
C THR A 177 4.87 25.26 -10.97
N ASN A 178 5.90 25.88 -10.40
CA ASN A 178 6.55 27.10 -10.93
C ASN A 178 7.02 26.91 -12.39
N ALA A 179 7.62 25.76 -12.71
CA ALA A 179 8.08 25.43 -14.06
C ALA A 179 6.92 25.21 -15.05
N PHE A 180 5.82 24.59 -14.60
CA PHE A 180 4.60 24.45 -15.40
C PHE A 180 3.97 25.81 -15.71
N ASP A 181 3.76 26.64 -14.68
CA ASP A 181 3.15 27.97 -14.83
C ASP A 181 3.99 28.89 -15.73
N ALA A 182 5.32 28.85 -15.60
CA ALA A 182 6.23 29.57 -16.49
C ALA A 182 6.14 29.08 -17.95
N SER A 183 6.03 27.76 -18.16
CA SER A 183 5.85 27.17 -19.49
C SER A 183 4.51 27.54 -20.11
N GLU A 184 3.43 27.56 -19.32
CA GLU A 184 2.08 27.88 -19.78
C GLU A 184 1.90 29.38 -20.06
N ALA A 185 2.55 30.25 -19.27
CA ALA A 185 2.66 31.67 -19.55
C ALA A 185 3.44 31.94 -20.86
N ALA A 186 4.52 31.20 -21.10
CA ALA A 186 5.28 31.28 -22.35
C ALA A 186 4.45 30.79 -23.56
N ARG A 187 3.74 29.67 -23.43
CA ARG A 187 2.83 29.12 -24.45
C ARG A 187 1.72 30.12 -24.78
N THR A 188 1.09 30.71 -23.77
CA THR A 188 0.05 31.74 -23.92
C THR A 188 0.58 33.00 -24.61
N THR A 189 1.80 33.42 -24.27
CA THR A 189 2.48 34.56 -24.92
C THR A 189 2.73 34.28 -26.41
N GLY A 190 3.22 33.08 -26.74
CA GLY A 190 3.43 32.65 -28.13
C GLY A 190 2.14 32.56 -28.94
N PHE A 191 1.06 32.02 -28.35
CA PHE A 191 -0.26 31.98 -28.96
C PHE A 191 -0.80 33.38 -29.26
N ASN A 192 -0.75 34.30 -28.30
CA ASN A 192 -1.22 35.68 -28.47
C ASN A 192 -0.41 36.45 -29.54
N ALA A 193 0.91 36.22 -29.61
CA ALA A 193 1.75 36.77 -30.68
C ALA A 193 1.38 36.21 -32.06
N SER A 194 1.10 34.90 -32.15
CA SER A 194 0.66 34.23 -33.39
C SER A 194 -0.69 34.76 -33.87
N GLU A 195 -1.68 34.92 -32.98
CA GLU A 195 -3.01 35.42 -33.36
C GLU A 195 -2.97 36.93 -33.71
N THR A 196 -2.11 37.71 -33.05
CA THR A 196 -1.80 39.09 -33.46
C THR A 196 -1.19 39.12 -34.86
N GLY A 197 -0.25 38.22 -35.17
CA GLY A 197 0.34 38.08 -36.50
C GLY A 197 -0.68 37.70 -37.59
N ARG A 198 -1.58 36.77 -37.28
CA ARG A 198 -2.70 36.38 -38.15
C ARG A 198 -3.67 37.54 -38.40
N SER A 199 -4.05 38.28 -37.35
CA SER A 199 -4.91 39.46 -37.45
C SER A 199 -4.27 40.56 -38.31
N ASN A 200 -3.00 40.89 -38.07
CA ASN A 200 -2.25 41.86 -38.88
C ASN A 200 -2.16 41.43 -40.36
N THR A 201 -1.91 40.14 -40.62
CA THR A 201 -1.84 39.60 -41.99
C THR A 201 -3.19 39.69 -42.70
N PHE A 202 -4.29 39.38 -41.99
CA PHE A 202 -5.64 39.55 -42.51
C PHE A 202 -5.94 41.03 -42.86
N THR A 203 -5.62 41.98 -41.96
CA THR A 203 -5.81 43.41 -42.21
C THR A 203 -4.98 43.90 -43.40
N VAL A 204 -3.72 43.48 -43.55
CA VAL A 204 -2.89 43.85 -44.70
C VAL A 204 -3.48 43.31 -46.01
N ASN A 205 -3.93 42.05 -46.01
CA ASN A 205 -4.53 41.43 -47.19
C ASN A 205 -5.87 42.08 -47.58
N GLU A 206 -6.71 42.43 -46.61
CA GLU A 206 -8.01 43.06 -46.88
C GLU A 206 -7.83 44.50 -47.38
N ASN A 207 -6.95 45.28 -46.75
CA ASN A 207 -6.60 46.63 -47.23
C ASN A 207 -6.03 46.59 -48.67
N ALA A 208 -5.23 45.57 -49.00
CA ALA A 208 -4.72 45.38 -50.36
C ALA A 208 -5.82 44.96 -51.35
N ARG A 209 -6.81 44.16 -50.91
CA ARG A 209 -7.98 43.77 -51.69
C ARG A 209 -8.89 44.97 -51.98
N GLU A 210 -9.09 45.85 -51.02
CA GLU A 210 -9.84 47.09 -51.18
C GLU A 210 -9.13 48.06 -52.13
N ALA A 211 -7.84 48.35 -51.93
CA ALA A 211 -7.07 49.21 -52.82
C ALA A 211 -7.00 48.69 -54.27
N ALA A 212 -6.96 47.36 -54.46
CA ALA A 212 -7.04 46.74 -55.79
C ALA A 212 -8.44 46.89 -56.42
N ALA A 213 -9.51 46.83 -55.63
CA ALA A 213 -10.88 47.06 -56.11
C ALA A 213 -11.11 48.54 -56.47
N GLU A 214 -10.64 49.48 -55.65
CA GLU A 214 -10.68 50.93 -55.96
C GLU A 214 -9.90 51.24 -57.24
N SER A 215 -8.68 50.70 -57.38
CA SER A 215 -7.86 50.87 -58.59
C SER A 215 -8.54 50.28 -59.84
N GLY A 216 -9.22 49.14 -59.69
CA GLY A 216 -10.01 48.52 -60.76
C GLY A 216 -11.21 49.36 -61.18
N GLU A 217 -11.93 49.96 -60.22
CA GLU A 217 -13.08 50.82 -60.53
C GLU A 217 -12.65 52.17 -61.13
N ALA A 218 -11.54 52.74 -60.66
CA ALA A 218 -10.93 53.93 -61.27
C ALA A 218 -10.55 53.68 -62.74
N ALA A 219 -9.87 52.57 -63.04
CA ALA A 219 -9.52 52.20 -64.42
C ALA A 219 -10.74 51.93 -65.31
N ARG A 220 -11.83 51.37 -64.73
CA ARG A 220 -13.13 51.25 -65.44
C ARG A 220 -13.76 52.62 -65.71
N GLY A 221 -13.64 53.56 -64.79
CA GLY A 221 -14.06 54.96 -64.95
C GLY A 221 -13.31 55.67 -66.07
N GLU A 222 -11.97 55.67 -66.03
CA GLU A 222 -11.13 56.27 -67.07
C GLU A 222 -11.40 55.65 -68.45
N SER A 223 -11.56 54.33 -68.54
CA SER A 223 -11.89 53.64 -69.79
C SER A 223 -13.29 54.00 -70.32
N PHE A 224 -14.24 54.33 -69.44
CA PHE A 224 -15.57 54.79 -69.83
C PHE A 224 -15.53 56.25 -70.31
N GLU A 225 -14.86 57.13 -69.58
CA GLU A 225 -14.70 58.55 -69.97
C GLU A 225 -13.95 58.69 -71.30
N LEU A 226 -12.89 57.91 -71.52
CA LEU A 226 -12.18 57.87 -72.80
C LEU A 226 -13.09 57.41 -73.95
N SER A 227 -13.89 56.36 -73.74
CA SER A 227 -14.81 55.86 -74.77
C SER A 227 -15.95 56.84 -75.09
N GLU A 228 -16.48 57.53 -74.08
CA GLU A 228 -17.45 58.62 -74.25
C GLU A 228 -16.83 59.83 -74.98
N TYR A 229 -15.57 60.17 -74.68
CA TYR A 229 -14.82 61.23 -75.37
C TYR A 229 -14.55 60.88 -76.85
N GLU A 230 -14.07 59.67 -77.13
CA GLU A 230 -13.85 59.17 -78.49
C GLU A 230 -15.15 59.14 -79.31
N ARG A 231 -16.25 58.64 -78.71
CA ARG A 231 -17.57 58.63 -79.37
C ARG A 231 -18.08 60.05 -79.66
N THR A 232 -17.89 60.98 -78.71
CA THR A 232 -18.32 62.37 -78.86
C THR A 232 -17.50 63.11 -79.90
N THR A 233 -16.18 62.88 -79.93
CA THR A 233 -15.27 63.42 -80.96
C THR A 233 -15.62 62.87 -82.34
N THR A 234 -15.78 61.55 -82.49
CA THR A 234 -16.20 60.89 -83.75
C THR A 234 -17.54 61.42 -84.26
N PHE A 235 -18.51 61.64 -83.37
CA PHE A 235 -19.79 62.26 -83.71
C PHE A 235 -19.62 63.71 -84.18
N GLY A 236 -18.79 64.50 -83.51
CA GLY A 236 -18.48 65.89 -83.90
C GLY A 236 -17.79 65.99 -85.26
N GLU A 237 -16.82 65.13 -85.54
CA GLU A 237 -16.15 65.05 -86.85
C GLU A 237 -17.11 64.60 -87.96
N SER A 238 -17.95 63.61 -87.69
CA SER A 238 -19.02 63.17 -88.61
C SER A 238 -19.99 64.31 -88.91
N GLU A 239 -20.44 65.06 -87.89
CA GLU A 239 -21.38 66.17 -88.10
C GLU A 239 -20.72 67.35 -88.83
N ALA A 240 -19.45 67.66 -88.54
CA ALA A 240 -18.67 68.63 -89.30
C ALA A 240 -18.54 68.21 -90.78
N GLY A 241 -18.28 66.93 -91.07
CA GLY A 241 -18.26 66.37 -92.42
C GLY A 241 -19.61 66.47 -93.12
N ARG A 242 -20.72 66.21 -92.41
CA ARG A 242 -22.09 66.40 -92.93
C ARG A 242 -22.38 67.88 -93.23
N VAL A 243 -21.99 68.80 -92.35
CA VAL A 243 -22.15 70.26 -92.54
C VAL A 243 -21.32 70.78 -93.71
N ILE A 244 -20.07 70.33 -93.86
CA ILE A 244 -19.23 70.68 -95.02
C ILE A 244 -19.87 70.17 -96.32
N THR A 245 -20.37 68.93 -96.33
CA THR A 245 -21.04 68.33 -97.50
C THR A 245 -22.34 69.07 -97.85
N PHE A 246 -23.15 69.42 -96.85
CA PHE A 246 -24.38 70.19 -97.01
C PHE A 246 -24.09 71.60 -97.56
N ASN A 247 -23.14 72.32 -96.95
CA ASN A 247 -22.75 73.66 -97.38
C ASN A 247 -22.15 73.67 -98.80
N GLY A 248 -21.35 72.65 -99.14
CA GLY A 248 -20.82 72.46 -100.50
C GLY A 248 -21.93 72.17 -101.52
N SER A 249 -22.92 71.36 -101.15
CA SER A 249 -24.11 71.11 -101.98
C SER A 249 -24.96 72.37 -102.17
N GLU A 250 -25.16 73.17 -101.12
CA GLU A 250 -25.96 74.39 -101.20
C GLU A 250 -25.24 75.50 -101.99
N ALA A 251 -23.93 75.67 -101.78
CA ALA A 251 -23.11 76.54 -102.62
C ALA A 251 -23.14 76.10 -104.10
N GLY A 252 -23.09 74.79 -104.36
CA GLY A 252 -23.29 74.23 -105.71
C GLY A 252 -24.66 74.57 -106.30
N ARG A 253 -25.73 74.50 -105.51
CA ARG A 253 -27.08 74.94 -105.92
C ARG A 253 -27.14 76.45 -106.18
N THR A 254 -26.50 77.29 -105.36
CA THR A 254 -26.42 78.74 -105.59
C THR A 254 -25.66 79.07 -106.87
N ILE A 255 -24.52 78.41 -107.13
CA ILE A 255 -23.74 78.62 -108.36
C ILE A 255 -24.56 78.19 -109.60
N ALA A 256 -25.24 77.04 -109.55
CA ALA A 256 -26.09 76.58 -110.64
C ALA A 256 -27.29 77.51 -110.89
N PHE A 257 -27.89 78.06 -109.83
CA PHE A 257 -28.97 79.05 -109.93
C PHE A 257 -28.48 80.36 -110.58
N ASN A 258 -27.33 80.88 -110.12
CA ASN A 258 -26.76 82.12 -110.64
C ASN A 258 -26.40 81.99 -112.13
N LEU A 259 -25.74 80.89 -112.53
CA LEU A 259 -25.39 80.63 -113.93
C LEU A 259 -26.63 80.49 -114.85
N ALA A 260 -27.72 79.90 -114.34
CA ALA A 260 -28.97 79.81 -115.08
C ALA A 260 -29.63 81.19 -115.28
N GLU A 261 -29.57 82.06 -114.28
CA GLU A 261 -30.13 83.42 -114.34
C GLU A 261 -29.27 84.37 -115.20
N GLU A 262 -27.94 84.20 -115.18
CA GLU A 262 -27.00 84.91 -116.04
C GLU A 262 -27.21 84.55 -117.53
N ALA A 263 -27.31 83.25 -117.84
CA ALA A 263 -27.65 82.77 -119.19
C ALA A 263 -29.05 83.24 -119.64
N ARG A 264 -30.02 83.33 -118.72
CA ARG A 264 -31.35 83.91 -119.01
C ARG A 264 -31.25 85.39 -119.39
N SER A 265 -30.39 86.15 -118.72
CA SER A 265 -30.17 87.57 -119.00
C SER A 265 -29.47 87.81 -120.35
N GLU A 266 -28.48 86.99 -120.74
CA GLU A 266 -27.87 87.09 -122.08
C GLU A 266 -28.87 86.81 -123.21
N GLY A 267 -29.83 85.89 -123.00
CA GLY A 267 -30.91 85.62 -123.96
C GLY A 267 -31.71 86.88 -124.32
N TYR A 268 -32.14 87.65 -123.30
CA TYR A 268 -32.88 88.90 -123.51
C TYR A 268 -32.07 90.00 -124.21
N ALA A 269 -30.74 90.03 -124.03
CA ALA A 269 -29.88 91.01 -124.68
C ALA A 269 -29.68 90.74 -126.18
N ASN A 270 -29.67 89.47 -126.60
CA ASN A 270 -29.38 89.07 -127.97
C ASN A 270 -30.57 89.26 -128.92
N ASP A 271 -31.80 88.92 -128.52
CA ASP A 271 -32.98 89.10 -129.36
C ASP A 271 -33.25 90.58 -129.69
N HIS A 272 -32.99 91.49 -128.76
CA HIS A 272 -33.26 92.92 -128.96
C HIS A 272 -32.38 93.59 -130.04
N ASN A 273 -31.23 92.99 -130.38
CA ASN A 273 -30.35 93.48 -131.44
C ASN A 273 -30.65 92.87 -132.83
N ARG A 274 -31.39 91.76 -132.92
CA ARG A 274 -31.64 91.06 -134.20
C ARG A 274 -32.86 91.56 -134.99
N ALA A 275 -33.61 92.52 -134.44
CA ALA A 275 -34.83 93.05 -135.06
C ALA A 275 -34.60 94.13 -136.14
N GLY A 276 -33.36 94.58 -136.38
CA GLY A 276 -33.08 95.81 -137.12
C GLY A 276 -32.55 95.68 -138.56
N THR A 277 -32.14 94.50 -139.03
CA THR A 277 -31.31 94.42 -140.27
C THR A 277 -31.53 93.20 -141.19
N ASP A 278 -32.39 92.23 -140.85
CA ASP A 278 -32.83 91.19 -141.83
C ASP A 278 -33.88 91.79 -142.79
N HIS A 279 -33.37 92.72 -143.59
CA HIS A 279 -34.07 93.65 -144.45
C HIS A 279 -34.33 93.06 -145.84
N THR A 280 -35.60 93.03 -146.25
CA THR A 280 -36.07 93.22 -147.63
C THR A 280 -35.14 92.74 -148.75
N THR A 281 -35.10 91.44 -149.04
CA THR A 281 -34.75 90.89 -150.37
C THR A 281 -35.55 89.61 -150.58
N ALA A 282 -36.17 89.45 -151.75
CA ALA A 282 -37.07 88.35 -152.04
C ALA A 282 -36.89 87.83 -153.48
N ILE A 283 -37.18 86.54 -153.69
CA ILE A 283 -37.42 85.90 -154.99
C ILE A 283 -36.24 85.98 -155.98
N SER A 284 -35.28 85.09 -155.82
CA SER A 284 -34.48 84.51 -156.92
C SER A 284 -33.82 83.20 -156.52
N ASP A 285 -33.27 82.52 -157.53
CA ASP A 285 -32.62 81.20 -157.61
C ASP A 285 -31.86 80.71 -156.34
N HIS A 286 -31.85 79.42 -155.97
CA HIS A 286 -31.70 78.16 -156.71
C HIS A 286 -30.26 77.88 -157.21
N SER A 287 -29.79 76.66 -156.92
CA SER A 287 -28.50 76.03 -157.32
C SER A 287 -27.16 76.52 -156.69
N ILE A 288 -26.74 75.76 -155.65
CA ILE A 288 -25.41 75.12 -155.49
C ILE A 288 -24.12 75.98 -155.49
N SER A 289 -23.37 75.87 -154.38
CA SER A 289 -21.89 75.85 -154.41
C SER A 289 -21.34 74.88 -153.35
N VAL A 290 -20.17 74.30 -153.59
CA VAL A 290 -19.54 73.27 -152.73
C VAL A 290 -18.66 73.88 -151.63
N ALA A 291 -18.57 75.22 -151.55
CA ALA A 291 -17.63 75.94 -150.68
C ALA A 291 -17.93 75.81 -149.17
N ASP A 292 -19.20 75.85 -148.76
CA ASP A 292 -19.58 76.08 -147.36
C ASP A 292 -19.25 74.90 -146.43
N HIS A 293 -19.18 73.68 -146.97
CA HIS A 293 -18.87 72.47 -146.19
C HIS A 293 -17.43 72.51 -145.62
N GLY A 294 -16.46 72.96 -146.43
CA GLY A 294 -15.05 72.99 -146.05
C GLY A 294 -14.73 73.94 -144.89
N ALA A 295 -15.50 75.02 -144.75
CA ALA A 295 -15.35 75.96 -143.62
C ALA A 295 -15.82 75.35 -142.29
N PHE A 296 -16.89 74.56 -142.31
CA PHE A 296 -17.39 73.84 -141.15
C PHE A 296 -16.45 72.71 -140.71
N ASP A 297 -16.02 71.89 -141.67
CA ASP A 297 -15.16 70.72 -141.41
C ASP A 297 -13.78 71.12 -140.86
N ALA A 298 -13.16 72.17 -141.40
CA ALA A 298 -11.90 72.71 -140.88
C ALA A 298 -12.03 73.23 -139.43
N SER A 299 -13.16 73.86 -139.10
CA SER A 299 -13.45 74.35 -137.74
C SER A 299 -13.59 73.20 -136.72
N GLN A 300 -14.18 72.07 -137.12
CA GLN A 300 -14.30 70.88 -136.27
C GLN A 300 -12.98 70.11 -136.15
N ALA A 301 -12.19 70.02 -137.22
CA ALA A 301 -10.89 69.33 -137.20
C ALA A 301 -9.93 69.94 -136.17
N GLN A 302 -9.84 71.27 -136.11
CA GLN A 302 -8.97 71.96 -135.16
C GLN A 302 -9.41 71.74 -133.70
N ARG A 303 -10.69 71.97 -133.37
CA ARG A 303 -11.24 71.72 -132.02
C ARG A 303 -11.01 70.29 -131.54
N THR A 304 -11.15 69.31 -132.45
CA THR A 304 -10.92 67.89 -132.14
C THR A 304 -9.45 67.61 -131.85
N THR A 305 -8.54 68.23 -132.60
CA THR A 305 -7.09 68.10 -132.43
C THR A 305 -6.64 68.64 -131.07
N ASP A 306 -7.06 69.86 -130.72
CA ASP A 306 -6.66 70.53 -129.48
C ASP A 306 -7.23 69.81 -128.24
N PHE A 307 -8.48 69.33 -128.33
CA PHE A 307 -9.09 68.51 -127.27
C PHE A 307 -8.31 67.21 -127.04
N ASN A 308 -7.95 66.48 -128.10
CA ASN A 308 -7.23 65.21 -127.99
C ASN A 308 -5.81 65.39 -127.43
N ALA A 309 -5.10 66.46 -127.79
CA ALA A 309 -3.80 66.80 -127.21
C ALA A 309 -3.91 67.08 -125.68
N ALA A 310 -4.92 67.84 -125.28
CA ALA A 310 -5.19 68.20 -123.88
C ALA A 310 -5.73 67.03 -123.02
N GLN A 311 -6.26 65.97 -123.64
CA GLN A 311 -6.56 64.70 -122.95
C GLN A 311 -5.31 63.82 -122.83
N THR A 312 -4.49 63.72 -123.88
CA THR A 312 -3.27 62.89 -123.91
C THR A 312 -2.30 63.29 -122.79
N SER A 313 -1.92 64.58 -122.72
CA SER A 313 -0.99 65.09 -121.71
C SER A 313 -1.51 64.90 -120.27
N ARG A 314 -2.83 64.91 -120.08
CA ARG A 314 -3.49 64.71 -118.78
C ARG A 314 -3.43 63.24 -118.36
N SER A 315 -3.64 62.32 -119.29
CA SER A 315 -3.52 60.88 -119.07
C SER A 315 -2.08 60.46 -118.75
N GLU A 316 -1.09 61.03 -119.44
CA GLU A 316 0.34 60.79 -119.16
C GLU A 316 0.74 61.28 -117.76
N ALA A 317 0.36 62.50 -117.38
CA ALA A 317 0.63 63.05 -116.05
C ALA A 317 -0.05 62.21 -114.93
N PHE A 318 -1.27 61.74 -115.15
CA PHE A 318 -1.96 60.84 -114.23
C PHE A 318 -1.24 59.49 -114.09
N GLY A 319 -0.81 58.88 -115.21
CA GLY A 319 -0.07 57.61 -115.20
C GLY A 319 1.26 57.67 -114.47
N ILE A 320 2.03 58.75 -114.64
CA ILE A 320 3.30 58.96 -113.93
C ILE A 320 3.08 59.11 -112.42
N SER A 321 2.04 59.85 -112.01
CA SER A 321 1.66 60.01 -110.60
C SER A 321 1.32 58.66 -109.94
N GLU A 322 0.50 57.84 -110.60
CA GLU A 322 0.00 56.59 -110.02
C GLU A 322 1.08 55.49 -109.96
N ALA A 323 2.02 55.47 -110.92
CA ALA A 323 3.20 54.61 -110.88
C ALA A 323 4.12 54.96 -109.68
N GLY A 324 4.31 56.25 -109.39
CA GLY A 324 5.06 56.72 -108.22
C GLY A 324 4.41 56.33 -106.89
N ARG A 325 3.08 56.49 -106.78
CA ARG A 325 2.31 56.05 -105.61
C ARG A 325 2.42 54.54 -105.38
N THR A 326 2.24 53.75 -106.43
CA THR A 326 2.32 52.27 -106.37
C THR A 326 3.70 51.79 -105.90
N THR A 327 4.77 52.38 -106.44
CA THR A 327 6.15 52.04 -106.07
C THR A 327 6.43 52.32 -104.59
N THR A 328 5.97 53.48 -104.10
CA THR A 328 6.14 53.89 -102.70
C THR A 328 5.34 53.01 -101.73
N PHE A 329 4.11 52.65 -102.11
CA PHE A 329 3.24 51.76 -101.33
C PHE A 329 3.87 50.36 -101.16
N ASN A 330 4.31 49.74 -102.25
CA ASN A 330 4.88 48.39 -102.22
C ASN A 330 6.16 48.29 -101.36
N ALA A 331 7.00 49.33 -101.37
CA ALA A 331 8.20 49.39 -100.53
C ALA A 331 7.86 49.49 -99.03
N SER A 332 6.81 50.26 -98.69
CA SER A 332 6.30 50.37 -97.31
C SER A 332 5.73 49.04 -96.80
N GLU A 333 4.97 48.33 -97.64
CA GLU A 333 4.35 47.05 -97.31
C GLU A 333 5.40 45.97 -96.97
N ALA A 334 6.43 45.81 -97.82
CA ALA A 334 7.52 44.86 -97.60
C ALA A 334 8.31 45.14 -96.30
N GLY A 335 8.49 46.41 -95.96
CA GLY A 335 9.09 46.83 -94.69
C GLY A 335 8.25 46.39 -93.48
N ARG A 336 6.93 46.57 -93.52
CA ARG A 336 6.03 46.12 -92.45
C ARG A 336 6.01 44.60 -92.30
N THR A 337 5.98 43.84 -93.40
CA THR A 337 5.99 42.37 -93.35
C THR A 337 7.25 41.83 -92.67
N THR A 338 8.42 42.46 -92.93
CA THR A 338 9.69 42.06 -92.30
C THR A 338 9.62 42.27 -90.78
N ILE A 339 9.27 43.49 -90.34
CA ILE A 339 9.19 43.86 -88.91
C ILE A 339 8.17 42.99 -88.15
N PHE A 340 7.04 42.64 -88.79
CA PHE A 340 6.03 41.77 -88.20
C PHE A 340 6.54 40.34 -87.96
N ASN A 341 7.28 39.77 -88.92
CA ASN A 341 7.82 38.42 -88.81
C ASN A 341 8.89 38.34 -87.70
N ASP A 342 9.83 39.29 -87.66
CA ASP A 342 10.89 39.35 -86.65
C ASP A 342 10.31 39.45 -85.22
N ALA A 343 9.23 40.23 -85.05
CA ALA A 343 8.53 40.37 -83.78
C ALA A 343 7.82 39.07 -83.34
N GLU A 344 7.24 38.32 -84.27
CA GLU A 344 6.50 37.09 -83.97
C GLU A 344 7.42 35.90 -83.68
N GLU A 345 8.60 35.83 -84.32
CA GLU A 345 9.65 34.84 -83.97
C GLU A 345 10.23 35.10 -82.57
N ALA A 346 10.43 36.36 -82.20
CA ALA A 346 10.79 36.75 -80.83
C ALA A 346 9.67 36.37 -79.82
N ARG A 347 8.39 36.58 -80.18
CA ARG A 347 7.25 36.22 -79.32
C ARG A 347 7.12 34.70 -79.12
N ALA A 348 7.32 33.90 -80.17
CA ALA A 348 7.32 32.44 -80.10
C ALA A 348 8.45 31.91 -79.20
N THR A 349 9.63 32.54 -79.26
CA THR A 349 10.77 32.20 -78.40
C THR A 349 10.46 32.46 -76.92
N GLY A 350 9.88 33.62 -76.59
CA GLY A 350 9.43 33.94 -75.22
C GLY A 350 8.37 32.98 -74.69
N TYR A 351 7.35 32.68 -75.51
CA TYR A 351 6.26 31.76 -75.12
C TYR A 351 6.77 30.36 -74.76
N THR A 352 7.83 29.90 -75.43
CA THR A 352 8.48 28.60 -75.15
C THR A 352 9.24 28.61 -73.83
N ALA A 353 9.90 29.72 -73.48
CA ALA A 353 10.60 29.88 -72.21
C ALA A 353 9.62 29.90 -71.02
N ASP A 354 8.52 30.66 -71.13
CA ASP A 354 7.53 30.73 -70.06
C ASP A 354 6.76 29.42 -69.87
N HIS A 355 6.46 28.67 -70.95
CA HIS A 355 5.90 27.31 -70.84
C HIS A 355 6.85 26.35 -70.10
N SER A 356 8.16 26.50 -70.29
CA SER A 356 9.19 25.68 -69.62
C SER A 356 9.29 26.02 -68.12
N ARG A 357 9.13 27.30 -67.76
CA ARG A 357 9.02 27.74 -66.37
C ARG A 357 7.75 27.24 -65.72
N ALA A 358 6.60 27.40 -66.37
CA ALA A 358 5.30 26.93 -65.87
C ALA A 358 5.31 25.42 -65.57
N GLY A 359 5.97 24.59 -66.39
CA GLY A 359 6.15 23.16 -66.10
C GLY A 359 7.01 22.89 -64.86
N THR A 360 7.99 23.74 -64.58
CA THR A 360 8.82 23.68 -63.37
C THR A 360 8.02 24.11 -62.14
N ASP A 361 7.37 25.28 -62.21
CA ASP A 361 6.56 25.84 -61.13
C ASP A 361 5.38 24.93 -60.76
N HIS A 362 4.74 24.30 -61.75
CA HIS A 362 3.66 23.33 -61.53
C HIS A 362 4.18 21.99 -60.94
N THR A 363 5.46 21.64 -61.17
CA THR A 363 6.09 20.49 -60.50
C THR A 363 6.40 20.81 -59.05
N THR A 364 6.90 22.02 -58.76
CA THR A 364 7.08 22.53 -57.39
C THR A 364 5.76 22.56 -56.63
N ALA A 365 4.70 23.13 -57.21
CA ALA A 365 3.38 23.18 -56.58
C ALA A 365 2.77 21.79 -56.31
N VAL A 366 3.06 20.78 -57.14
CA VAL A 366 2.65 19.38 -56.88
C VAL A 366 3.46 18.78 -55.73
N ASN A 367 4.76 19.06 -55.63
CA ASN A 367 5.58 18.62 -54.50
C ASN A 367 5.12 19.29 -53.19
N ASP A 368 4.88 20.60 -53.21
CA ASP A 368 4.41 21.37 -52.05
C ASP A 368 3.01 20.91 -51.60
N HIS A 369 2.10 20.62 -52.54
CA HIS A 369 0.78 20.05 -52.21
C HIS A 369 0.89 18.60 -51.68
N THR A 370 1.89 17.84 -52.12
CA THR A 370 2.15 16.48 -51.58
C THR A 370 2.76 16.57 -50.17
N LEU A 371 3.63 17.54 -49.92
CA LEU A 371 4.18 17.85 -48.60
C LEU A 371 3.07 18.31 -47.66
N ALA A 372 2.24 19.28 -48.07
CA ALA A 372 1.09 19.75 -47.29
C ALA A 372 0.06 18.64 -47.00
N GLY A 373 -0.09 17.64 -47.90
CA GLY A 373 -0.88 16.43 -47.62
C GLY A 373 -0.24 15.49 -46.60
N THR A 374 1.10 15.43 -46.58
CA THR A 374 1.89 14.70 -45.58
C THR A 374 1.84 15.40 -44.22
N ASP A 375 1.91 16.72 -44.20
CA ASP A 375 1.77 17.55 -43.00
C ASP A 375 0.33 17.48 -42.46
N HIS A 376 -0.69 17.48 -43.32
CA HIS A 376 -2.09 17.28 -42.91
C HIS A 376 -2.34 15.88 -42.33
N THR A 377 -1.73 14.83 -42.88
CA THR A 377 -1.87 13.47 -42.35
C THR A 377 -1.03 13.24 -41.08
N THR A 378 0.09 13.93 -40.94
CA THR A 378 0.87 14.02 -39.70
C THR A 378 0.06 14.75 -38.63
N ALA A 379 -0.41 15.97 -38.90
CA ALA A 379 -1.26 16.74 -38.00
C ALA A 379 -2.57 16.02 -37.63
N ALA A 380 -3.19 15.27 -38.54
CA ALA A 380 -4.34 14.43 -38.22
C ALA A 380 -3.96 13.24 -37.32
N SER A 381 -2.77 12.66 -37.51
CA SER A 381 -2.24 11.61 -36.64
C SER A 381 -1.93 12.17 -35.25
N ASP A 382 -1.27 13.33 -35.17
CA ASP A 382 -0.95 14.03 -33.92
C ASP A 382 -2.21 14.50 -33.19
N HIS A 383 -3.23 14.96 -33.91
CA HIS A 383 -4.53 15.32 -33.32
C HIS A 383 -5.33 14.08 -32.87
N THR A 384 -5.08 12.92 -33.47
CA THR A 384 -5.60 11.62 -33.00
C THR A 384 -4.82 11.11 -31.80
N LEU A 385 -3.49 11.33 -31.76
CA LEU A 385 -2.64 11.05 -30.61
C LEU A 385 -3.04 11.92 -29.43
N ALA A 386 -3.13 13.23 -29.61
CA ALA A 386 -3.62 14.18 -28.63
C ALA A 386 -5.06 13.87 -28.18
N GLY A 387 -5.94 13.42 -29.08
CA GLY A 387 -7.27 12.93 -28.71
C GLY A 387 -7.22 11.65 -27.87
N THR A 388 -6.26 10.75 -28.14
CA THR A 388 -6.03 9.52 -27.37
C THR A 388 -5.41 9.84 -26.00
N ASP A 389 -4.43 10.75 -25.95
CA ASP A 389 -3.77 11.19 -24.73
C ASP A 389 -4.66 12.11 -23.89
N HIS A 390 -5.60 12.87 -24.49
CA HIS A 390 -6.70 13.51 -23.78
C HIS A 390 -7.69 12.48 -23.24
N THR A 391 -8.13 11.49 -24.04
CA THR A 391 -9.01 10.41 -23.54
C THR A 391 -8.34 9.61 -22.41
N ARG A 392 -7.02 9.45 -22.49
CA ARG A 392 -6.19 8.78 -21.49
C ARG A 392 -5.97 9.67 -20.26
N ALA A 393 -5.74 10.97 -20.43
CA ALA A 393 -5.70 11.93 -19.35
C ALA A 393 -7.06 12.04 -18.65
N ASP A 394 -8.17 12.08 -19.38
CA ASP A 394 -9.53 12.01 -18.83
C ASP A 394 -9.78 10.67 -18.12
N THR A 395 -9.20 9.57 -18.61
CA THR A 395 -9.26 8.26 -17.92
C THR A 395 -8.37 8.22 -16.68
N ASP A 396 -7.21 8.86 -16.70
CA ASP A 396 -6.26 8.96 -15.60
C ASP A 396 -6.69 10.02 -14.58
N HIS A 397 -7.44 11.05 -14.98
CA HIS A 397 -8.13 12.02 -14.13
C HIS A 397 -9.40 11.43 -13.55
N ALA A 398 -10.26 10.76 -14.34
CA ALA A 398 -11.41 10.05 -13.78
C ALA A 398 -10.95 8.90 -12.86
N ARG A 399 -9.82 8.26 -13.15
CA ARG A 399 -9.17 7.32 -12.22
C ARG A 399 -8.56 8.05 -11.03
N ALA A 400 -7.89 9.18 -11.18
CA ALA A 400 -7.40 9.97 -10.05
C ALA A 400 -8.53 10.58 -9.21
N ASP A 401 -9.72 10.83 -9.77
CA ASP A 401 -10.92 11.29 -9.08
C ASP A 401 -11.67 10.12 -8.43
N ILE A 402 -11.61 8.90 -8.99
CA ILE A 402 -12.09 7.68 -8.34
C ILE A 402 -11.12 7.24 -7.23
N ASP A 403 -9.83 7.34 -7.46
CA ASP A 403 -8.77 7.04 -6.50
C ASP A 403 -8.72 8.15 -5.44
N SER A 404 -8.97 9.42 -5.76
CA SER A 404 -9.16 10.50 -4.80
C SER A 404 -10.52 10.42 -4.11
N ALA A 405 -11.61 9.99 -4.75
CA ALA A 405 -12.88 9.74 -4.06
C ALA A 405 -12.83 8.46 -3.19
N THR A 406 -11.95 7.51 -3.48
CA THR A 406 -11.70 6.34 -2.62
C THR A 406 -10.58 6.54 -1.63
N VAL A 407 -9.65 7.48 -1.81
CA VAL A 407 -8.62 7.90 -0.83
C VAL A 407 -9.17 8.99 0.08
N ALA A 408 -9.91 9.99 -0.41
CA ALA A 408 -10.70 10.89 0.43
C ALA A 408 -11.92 10.17 1.02
N GLY A 409 -12.51 9.19 0.33
CA GLY A 409 -13.52 8.29 0.89
C GLY A 409 -12.97 7.19 1.79
N PHE A 410 -11.66 6.94 1.78
CA PHE A 410 -10.95 6.11 2.76
C PHE A 410 -10.52 6.98 3.94
N ASN A 411 -9.88 8.13 3.71
CA ASN A 411 -9.47 9.09 4.72
C ASN A 411 -10.68 9.67 5.47
N ALA A 412 -11.81 9.98 4.81
CA ALA A 412 -13.04 10.34 5.51
C ALA A 412 -13.61 9.15 6.29
N ARG A 413 -13.57 7.92 5.74
CA ARG A 413 -13.96 6.71 6.50
C ARG A 413 -12.96 6.29 7.58
N VAL A 414 -11.73 6.80 7.57
CA VAL A 414 -10.68 6.54 8.55
C VAL A 414 -10.78 7.60 9.64
N VAL A 415 -10.92 8.88 9.30
CA VAL A 415 -11.24 9.97 10.22
C VAL A 415 -12.61 9.76 10.89
N ASP A 416 -13.65 9.31 10.17
CA ASP A 416 -14.93 8.94 10.77
C ASP A 416 -14.79 7.71 11.70
N VAL A 417 -13.92 6.73 11.38
CA VAL A 417 -13.64 5.56 12.25
C VAL A 417 -12.74 5.90 13.44
N GLU A 418 -11.87 6.90 13.31
CA GLU A 418 -10.98 7.40 14.35
C GLU A 418 -11.66 8.44 15.26
N THR A 419 -12.86 8.93 14.88
CA THR A 419 -13.67 9.86 15.68
C THR A 419 -15.00 9.27 16.20
N ASP A 420 -15.66 8.32 15.50
CA ASP A 420 -16.84 7.60 16.02
C ASP A 420 -16.45 6.28 16.69
N THR A 421 -16.12 6.39 17.98
CA THR A 421 -15.63 5.25 18.78
C THR A 421 -16.71 4.21 19.17
N SER A 422 -17.98 4.38 18.81
CA SER A 422 -19.04 3.44 19.23
C SER A 422 -20.22 3.24 18.27
N LEU A 423 -19.97 2.54 17.17
CA LEU A 423 -21.05 1.98 16.33
C LEU A 423 -21.61 0.66 16.91
N ASP A 424 -22.55 0.78 17.83
CA ASP A 424 -23.25 -0.37 18.44
C ASP A 424 -24.30 -1.00 17.50
N ALA A 425 -24.17 -2.30 17.25
CA ALA A 425 -25.19 -3.12 16.60
C ALA A 425 -25.79 -4.12 17.59
N THR A 426 -27.11 -4.31 17.53
CA THR A 426 -27.82 -5.28 18.36
C THR A 426 -28.27 -6.46 17.52
N ASN A 427 -27.94 -7.69 17.94
CA ASN A 427 -28.60 -8.88 17.42
C ASN A 427 -30.02 -8.95 18.00
N ILE A 428 -31.01 -8.80 17.13
CA ILE A 428 -32.44 -8.77 17.47
C ILE A 428 -32.98 -10.19 17.72
N VAL A 429 -32.22 -11.24 17.38
CA VAL A 429 -32.52 -12.65 17.70
C VAL A 429 -31.78 -13.07 18.98
N PRO A 430 -32.44 -13.04 20.17
CA PRO A 430 -31.83 -13.54 21.39
C PRO A 430 -31.69 -15.07 21.34
N ASN A 431 -30.66 -15.61 22.00
CA ASN A 431 -30.34 -17.04 22.00
C ASN A 431 -30.17 -17.60 20.56
N GLY A 432 -29.57 -16.80 19.66
CA GLY A 432 -29.33 -17.16 18.25
C GLY A 432 -28.28 -18.26 18.05
N GLY A 433 -27.47 -18.55 19.07
CA GLY A 433 -26.51 -19.66 19.15
C GLY A 433 -26.93 -20.78 20.11
N PHE A 434 -28.22 -20.81 20.50
CA PHE A 434 -28.89 -21.91 21.21
C PHE A 434 -28.22 -22.40 22.52
N THR A 435 -27.42 -21.55 23.16
CA THR A 435 -26.75 -21.83 24.45
C THR A 435 -27.73 -21.94 25.61
N GLU A 436 -28.89 -21.30 25.52
CA GLU A 436 -30.01 -21.47 26.47
C GLU A 436 -31.01 -22.56 26.02
N GLY A 437 -30.58 -23.44 25.12
CA GLY A 437 -31.43 -24.45 24.51
C GLY A 437 -32.48 -23.83 23.57
N ILE A 438 -33.73 -24.30 23.66
CA ILE A 438 -34.85 -23.77 22.85
C ILE A 438 -35.58 -22.59 23.51
N SER A 439 -34.97 -21.92 24.49
CA SER A 439 -35.56 -20.71 25.10
C SER A 439 -35.96 -19.72 24.00
N SER A 440 -37.11 -19.06 24.15
CA SER A 440 -37.64 -18.09 23.18
C SER A 440 -38.08 -18.62 21.79
N TRP A 441 -37.84 -19.88 21.41
CA TRP A 441 -38.27 -20.46 20.12
C TRP A 441 -39.53 -21.35 20.23
N SER A 442 -40.23 -21.55 19.11
CA SER A 442 -41.46 -22.35 19.02
C SER A 442 -41.51 -23.15 17.71
N SER A 443 -42.26 -24.26 17.68
CA SER A 443 -42.37 -25.15 16.52
C SER A 443 -43.70 -25.01 15.77
N PHE A 444 -43.73 -25.44 14.51
CA PHE A 444 -44.94 -25.63 13.72
C PHE A 444 -44.68 -26.63 12.60
N ARG A 445 -45.51 -27.67 12.46
CA ARG A 445 -45.25 -28.83 11.57
C ARG A 445 -43.89 -29.50 11.85
N SER A 446 -43.44 -29.42 13.11
CA SER A 446 -42.11 -29.84 13.53
C SER A 446 -42.06 -30.10 15.04
N THR A 447 -41.10 -30.92 15.44
CA THR A 447 -40.56 -30.95 16.81
C THR A 447 -39.21 -30.24 16.80
N ILE A 448 -38.95 -29.37 17.78
CA ILE A 448 -37.67 -28.69 17.94
C ILE A 448 -36.97 -29.09 19.23
N SER A 449 -35.64 -29.11 19.21
CA SER A 449 -34.78 -29.41 20.35
C SER A 449 -33.41 -28.74 20.16
N ALA A 450 -32.64 -28.57 21.24
CA ALA A 450 -31.27 -28.09 21.15
C ALA A 450 -30.30 -29.28 21.31
N GLU A 451 -29.33 -29.38 20.41
CA GLU A 451 -28.34 -30.47 20.36
C GLU A 451 -26.98 -29.88 19.96
N ASN A 452 -25.96 -30.06 20.78
CA ASN A 452 -24.58 -29.59 20.53
C ASN A 452 -24.46 -28.10 20.13
N GLY A 453 -25.26 -27.23 20.78
CA GLY A 453 -25.30 -25.79 20.48
C GLY A 453 -26.13 -25.38 19.26
N LYS A 454 -26.86 -26.32 18.63
CA LYS A 454 -27.66 -26.07 17.43
C LYS A 454 -29.13 -26.39 17.65
N LEU A 455 -30.02 -25.65 16.99
CA LEU A 455 -31.45 -25.94 16.97
C LEU A 455 -31.73 -27.04 15.96
N LYS A 456 -32.00 -28.24 16.47
CA LYS A 456 -32.47 -29.40 15.71
C LYS A 456 -33.97 -29.27 15.45
N ILE A 457 -34.35 -29.32 14.18
CA ILE A 457 -35.73 -29.25 13.70
C ILE A 457 -36.04 -30.57 13.00
N VAL A 458 -37.07 -31.28 13.47
CA VAL A 458 -37.52 -32.56 12.92
C VAL A 458 -38.95 -32.42 12.41
N GLY A 459 -39.21 -32.71 11.13
CA GLY A 459 -40.55 -32.59 10.55
C GLY A 459 -41.52 -33.66 11.05
N ASP A 460 -42.77 -33.27 11.32
CA ASP A 460 -43.82 -34.15 11.91
C ASP A 460 -44.75 -34.81 10.87
N GLY A 461 -44.57 -34.50 9.58
CA GLY A 461 -45.41 -35.01 8.49
C GLY A 461 -46.79 -34.34 8.36
N ALA A 462 -47.13 -33.34 9.18
CA ALA A 462 -48.41 -32.61 9.11
C ALA A 462 -48.45 -31.54 7.98
N GLY A 463 -47.44 -31.53 7.10
CA GLY A 463 -47.37 -30.73 5.88
C GLY A 463 -45.98 -30.74 5.26
N VAL A 464 -45.82 -29.98 4.16
CA VAL A 464 -44.56 -29.88 3.40
C VAL A 464 -43.54 -28.89 3.96
N ASN A 465 -43.85 -28.25 5.10
CA ASN A 465 -43.09 -27.13 5.64
C ASN A 465 -42.93 -27.16 7.18
N PRO A 466 -41.96 -27.93 7.71
CA PRO A 466 -41.51 -27.80 9.09
C PRO A 466 -40.88 -26.42 9.33
N ASP A 467 -41.41 -25.70 10.31
CA ASP A 467 -40.95 -24.38 10.72
C ASP A 467 -40.37 -24.41 12.15
N ALA A 468 -39.34 -23.60 12.41
CA ALA A 468 -39.04 -23.05 13.73
C ALA A 468 -39.31 -21.54 13.73
N ARG A 469 -39.95 -21.03 14.78
CA ARG A 469 -40.57 -19.70 14.81
C ARG A 469 -40.18 -18.90 16.04
N ARG A 470 -39.91 -17.62 15.83
CA ARG A 470 -39.59 -16.62 16.86
C ARG A 470 -40.34 -15.31 16.55
N SER A 471 -41.03 -14.74 17.54
CA SER A 471 -41.65 -13.41 17.39
C SER A 471 -40.58 -12.31 17.53
N LEU A 472 -40.51 -11.40 16.57
CA LEU A 472 -39.59 -10.26 16.55
C LEU A 472 -40.35 -8.98 16.15
N THR A 473 -40.04 -7.84 16.76
CA THR A 473 -40.58 -6.55 16.33
C THR A 473 -39.68 -5.94 15.26
N LEU A 474 -40.26 -5.54 14.12
CA LEU A 474 -39.54 -4.84 13.04
C LEU A 474 -40.17 -3.46 12.79
N VAL A 475 -39.34 -2.53 12.34
CA VAL A 475 -39.72 -1.15 12.00
C VAL A 475 -40.00 -1.05 10.50
N ASN A 476 -41.02 -0.29 10.10
CA ASN A 476 -41.33 -0.09 8.68
C ASN A 476 -40.27 0.77 8.00
N ASN A 477 -39.97 0.46 6.75
CA ASN A 477 -38.94 1.03 5.88
C ASN A 477 -37.47 0.78 6.27
N ASN A 478 -37.18 0.30 7.48
CA ASN A 478 -35.81 -0.07 7.86
C ASN A 478 -35.29 -1.26 7.04
N LYS A 479 -34.00 -1.21 6.71
CA LYS A 479 -33.24 -2.34 6.14
C LYS A 479 -32.64 -3.18 7.26
N TYR A 480 -32.64 -4.49 7.06
CA TYR A 480 -32.12 -5.49 7.99
C TYR A 480 -31.10 -6.38 7.31
N TYR A 481 -30.07 -6.76 8.06
CA TYR A 481 -29.14 -7.83 7.70
C TYR A 481 -29.48 -9.09 8.48
N LEU A 482 -29.56 -10.23 7.79
CA LEU A 482 -29.78 -11.57 8.35
C LEU A 482 -28.59 -12.48 8.01
N LYS A 483 -28.07 -13.20 9.01
CA LYS A 483 -27.15 -14.32 8.84
C LYS A 483 -27.56 -15.51 9.68
N TYR A 484 -27.27 -16.72 9.20
CA TYR A 484 -27.40 -17.97 9.95
C TYR A 484 -26.57 -19.08 9.29
N ASP A 485 -26.23 -20.10 10.07
CA ASP A 485 -25.65 -21.35 9.59
C ASP A 485 -26.70 -22.45 9.52
N LEU A 486 -26.62 -23.28 8.47
CA LEU A 486 -27.56 -24.35 8.18
C LEU A 486 -26.82 -25.64 7.81
N SER A 487 -27.24 -26.77 8.40
CA SER A 487 -26.89 -28.11 7.92
C SER A 487 -28.12 -29.02 7.90
N TYR A 488 -28.15 -29.97 6.97
CA TYR A 488 -29.35 -30.76 6.66
C TYR A 488 -28.98 -32.18 6.21
N SER A 489 -29.84 -33.15 6.54
CA SER A 489 -29.54 -34.59 6.45
C SER A 489 -30.12 -35.32 5.22
N GLY A 490 -30.82 -34.62 4.32
CA GLY A 490 -31.50 -35.22 3.18
C GLY A 490 -31.09 -34.65 1.81
N THR A 491 -31.78 -35.11 0.76
CA THR A 491 -31.47 -34.81 -0.65
C THR A 491 -32.34 -33.72 -1.28
N VAL A 492 -33.25 -33.11 -0.51
CA VAL A 492 -34.25 -32.14 -1.00
C VAL A 492 -33.81 -30.69 -0.69
N PRO A 493 -34.05 -29.69 -1.58
CA PRO A 493 -33.61 -28.32 -1.34
C PRO A 493 -34.33 -27.65 -0.16
N VAL A 494 -33.55 -27.14 0.80
CA VAL A 494 -34.03 -26.36 1.94
C VAL A 494 -33.91 -24.86 1.66
N SER A 495 -34.83 -24.04 2.18
CA SER A 495 -34.69 -22.57 2.17
C SER A 495 -35.39 -21.92 3.38
N ALA A 496 -34.61 -21.22 4.21
CA ALA A 496 -35.17 -20.38 5.27
C ALA A 496 -35.66 -19.04 4.72
N ASN A 497 -36.58 -18.40 5.44
CA ASN A 497 -37.24 -17.16 5.05
C ASN A 497 -37.51 -16.30 6.29
N VAL A 498 -37.96 -15.06 6.10
CA VAL A 498 -38.65 -14.26 7.13
C VAL A 498 -40.09 -14.05 6.63
N SER A 499 -41.11 -14.08 7.49
CA SER A 499 -42.51 -14.11 7.02
C SER A 499 -43.51 -13.56 8.03
N TYR A 500 -44.12 -12.43 7.67
CA TYR A 500 -45.05 -11.67 8.52
C TYR A 500 -46.38 -12.39 8.76
N ALA A 501 -46.93 -12.24 9.97
CA ALA A 501 -48.17 -12.90 10.40
C ALA A 501 -49.43 -12.04 10.17
N SER A 502 -49.54 -11.39 9.01
CA SER A 502 -50.63 -10.45 8.70
C SER A 502 -51.15 -10.54 7.26
N GLY A 503 -51.51 -11.76 6.83
CA GLY A 503 -52.54 -11.93 5.79
C GLY A 503 -52.21 -11.53 4.34
N GLY A 504 -50.96 -11.58 3.88
CA GLY A 504 -50.62 -11.33 2.48
C GLY A 504 -49.14 -11.51 2.13
N GLU A 505 -48.87 -11.94 0.91
CA GLU A 505 -47.55 -12.09 0.25
C GLU A 505 -46.87 -10.72 -0.07
N ARG A 506 -45.56 -10.55 -0.40
CA ARG A 506 -44.28 -11.33 -0.38
C ARG A 506 -43.11 -10.35 -0.72
N LEU A 507 -41.81 -10.62 -0.52
CA LEU A 507 -41.12 -11.80 0.03
C LEU A 507 -40.14 -11.41 1.19
N VAL A 508 -38.84 -11.09 1.08
CA VAL A 508 -37.84 -11.11 -0.03
C VAL A 508 -36.48 -11.66 0.47
N THR A 509 -36.29 -12.99 0.42
CA THR A 509 -35.02 -13.74 0.18
C THR A 509 -35.26 -15.23 0.47
N SER A 510 -35.49 -16.05 -0.57
CA SER A 510 -35.57 -17.51 -0.48
C SER A 510 -34.26 -18.13 -1.02
N ILE A 511 -33.25 -18.28 -0.15
CA ILE A 511 -31.97 -18.88 -0.56
C ILE A 511 -32.14 -20.40 -0.68
N THR A 512 -32.44 -20.83 -1.90
CA THR A 512 -32.44 -22.23 -2.30
C THR A 512 -31.01 -22.62 -2.66
N LYS A 513 -30.32 -23.32 -1.74
CA LYS A 513 -28.97 -23.87 -1.98
C LYS A 513 -28.92 -25.35 -1.59
N VAL A 514 -28.08 -26.11 -2.28
CA VAL A 514 -28.14 -27.57 -2.36
C VAL A 514 -26.79 -28.19 -1.97
N SER A 515 -26.41 -28.05 -0.69
CA SER A 515 -25.25 -28.72 -0.11
C SER A 515 -25.44 -28.97 1.40
N THR A 516 -24.67 -29.90 1.94
CA THR A 516 -24.85 -30.49 3.29
C THR A 516 -24.56 -29.53 4.45
N SER A 517 -23.85 -28.44 4.21
CA SER A 517 -23.70 -27.31 5.15
C SER A 517 -23.50 -26.00 4.39
N ASN A 518 -24.17 -24.92 4.83
CA ASN A 518 -24.09 -23.58 4.26
C ASN A 518 -24.09 -22.52 5.36
N VAL A 519 -23.19 -21.54 5.21
CA VAL A 519 -23.34 -20.20 5.81
C VAL A 519 -24.25 -19.39 4.89
N VAL A 520 -25.24 -18.68 5.43
CA VAL A 520 -26.19 -17.89 4.64
C VAL A 520 -26.30 -16.47 5.19
N SER A 521 -26.15 -15.47 4.32
CA SER A 521 -26.26 -14.04 4.62
C SER A 521 -27.11 -13.31 3.57
N ALA A 522 -27.83 -12.27 3.99
CA ALA A 522 -28.66 -11.44 3.11
C ALA A 522 -29.03 -10.09 3.75
N THR A 523 -29.45 -9.13 2.91
CA THR A 523 -30.08 -7.87 3.35
C THR A 523 -31.46 -7.72 2.73
N PHE A 524 -32.45 -7.32 3.53
CA PHE A 524 -33.83 -7.07 3.10
C PHE A 524 -34.36 -5.75 3.68
N LYS A 525 -35.49 -5.26 3.18
CA LYS A 525 -36.20 -4.09 3.71
C LYS A 525 -37.53 -4.54 4.32
N SER A 526 -37.90 -3.99 5.47
CA SER A 526 -39.21 -4.23 6.09
C SER A 526 -40.25 -3.22 5.57
N GLU A 527 -41.48 -3.68 5.34
CA GLU A 527 -42.58 -2.87 4.78
C GLU A 527 -43.76 -2.71 5.76
N VAL A 528 -43.61 -3.17 7.00
CA VAL A 528 -44.63 -3.11 8.06
C VAL A 528 -44.04 -2.69 9.40
N THR A 529 -44.86 -2.01 10.22
CA THR A 529 -44.54 -1.70 11.63
C THR A 529 -45.26 -2.70 12.52
N GLY A 530 -44.54 -3.49 13.31
CA GLY A 530 -45.17 -4.36 14.31
C GLY A 530 -44.40 -5.63 14.64
N VAL A 531 -45.07 -6.54 15.35
CA VAL A 531 -44.55 -7.87 15.68
C VAL A 531 -44.68 -8.79 14.46
N GLY A 532 -43.56 -9.04 13.80
CA GLY A 532 -43.43 -10.09 12.78
C GLY A 532 -43.12 -11.44 13.41
N LEU A 533 -43.22 -12.50 12.61
CA LEU A 533 -42.61 -13.78 12.92
C LEU A 533 -41.36 -13.97 12.06
N PHE A 534 -40.24 -14.19 12.73
CA PHE A 534 -39.11 -14.89 12.12
C PHE A 534 -39.52 -16.36 11.99
N ILE A 535 -39.49 -16.90 10.78
CA ILE A 535 -39.94 -18.26 10.48
C ILE A 535 -38.83 -18.96 9.71
N PHE A 536 -37.90 -19.57 10.44
CA PHE A 536 -36.97 -20.50 9.83
C PHE A 536 -37.79 -21.68 9.29
N ARG A 537 -37.92 -21.74 7.97
CA ARG A 537 -38.70 -22.75 7.25
C ARG A 537 -37.75 -23.74 6.59
N THR A 538 -38.23 -24.97 6.47
CA THR A 538 -37.69 -25.98 5.58
C THR A 538 -38.80 -26.38 4.60
N PHE A 539 -38.46 -26.76 3.36
CA PHE A 539 -39.43 -27.10 2.31
C PHE A 539 -39.16 -28.50 1.78
N TYR A 540 -40.22 -29.26 1.57
CA TYR A 540 -40.17 -30.63 1.07
C TYR A 540 -41.10 -30.80 -0.12
N VAL A 541 -40.82 -31.81 -0.96
CA VAL A 541 -41.63 -32.12 -2.15
C VAL A 541 -43.03 -32.64 -1.79
N ASP A 542 -43.14 -33.33 -0.65
CA ASP A 542 -44.38 -33.83 -0.07
C ASP A 542 -44.23 -33.98 1.46
N SER A 543 -45.33 -34.30 2.14
CA SER A 543 -45.36 -34.45 3.60
C SER A 543 -44.78 -35.78 4.09
N ALA A 544 -44.63 -36.79 3.22
CA ALA A 544 -43.97 -38.05 3.58
C ALA A 544 -42.44 -37.87 3.64
N THR A 545 -41.89 -37.03 2.76
CA THR A 545 -40.48 -36.65 2.71
C THR A 545 -40.11 -35.64 3.80
N ALA A 546 -41.09 -34.88 4.30
CA ALA A 546 -40.92 -34.01 5.48
C ALA A 546 -40.88 -34.79 6.81
N LEU A 547 -41.53 -35.96 6.88
CA LEU A 547 -41.64 -36.75 8.11
C LEU A 547 -40.26 -37.28 8.55
N ASN A 548 -39.89 -37.00 9.81
CA ASN A 548 -38.60 -37.32 10.43
C ASN A 548 -37.37 -36.66 9.77
N ALA A 549 -37.53 -35.77 8.79
CA ALA A 549 -36.40 -35.09 8.17
C ALA A 549 -35.77 -34.07 9.13
N ILE A 550 -34.44 -34.12 9.27
CA ILE A 550 -33.69 -33.36 10.29
C ILE A 550 -32.90 -32.23 9.65
N SER A 551 -33.14 -31.00 10.13
CA SER A 551 -32.36 -29.79 9.83
C SER A 551 -31.78 -29.19 11.11
N TYR A 552 -30.62 -28.55 11.01
CA TYR A 552 -29.95 -27.85 12.11
C TYR A 552 -29.71 -26.40 11.76
N LEU A 553 -30.16 -25.49 12.63
CA LEU A 553 -29.93 -24.05 12.58
C LEU A 553 -28.94 -23.64 13.68
N ASP A 554 -28.04 -22.72 13.35
CA ASP A 554 -26.96 -22.24 14.24
C ASP A 554 -26.59 -20.78 13.90
N ASN A 555 -25.86 -20.10 14.79
CA ASN A 555 -25.26 -18.76 14.60
C ASN A 555 -26.21 -17.69 13.98
N VAL A 556 -27.45 -17.59 14.47
CA VAL A 556 -28.46 -16.67 13.92
C VAL A 556 -28.20 -15.23 14.37
N VAL A 557 -28.03 -14.33 13.39
CA VAL A 557 -27.88 -12.86 13.56
C VAL A 557 -28.96 -12.11 12.77
N LEU A 558 -29.66 -11.17 13.40
CA LEU A 558 -30.48 -10.17 12.71
C LEU A 558 -30.14 -8.76 13.23
N ILE A 559 -29.68 -7.85 12.37
CA ILE A 559 -29.31 -6.47 12.73
C ILE A 559 -30.15 -5.48 11.92
N ASP A 560 -30.66 -4.43 12.56
CA ASP A 560 -31.30 -3.29 11.90
C ASP A 560 -30.24 -2.32 11.36
N LEU A 561 -30.00 -2.37 10.06
CA LEU A 561 -28.96 -1.55 9.43
C LEU A 561 -29.35 -0.07 9.38
N THR A 562 -30.63 0.24 9.23
CA THR A 562 -31.11 1.63 9.19
C THR A 562 -31.01 2.28 10.58
N ALA A 563 -31.22 1.52 11.65
CA ALA A 563 -31.02 1.99 13.02
C ALA A 563 -29.53 2.06 13.41
N THR A 564 -28.69 1.10 12.99
CA THR A 564 -27.25 1.12 13.31
C THR A 564 -26.47 2.15 12.49
N PHE A 565 -26.61 2.17 11.15
CA PHE A 565 -25.78 3.01 10.27
C PHE A 565 -26.45 4.32 9.84
N GLY A 566 -27.77 4.44 10.03
CA GLY A 566 -28.58 5.55 9.53
C GLY A 566 -29.15 5.31 8.13
N ALA A 567 -30.29 5.94 7.84
CA ALA A 567 -31.00 5.81 6.58
C ALA A 567 -30.14 6.28 5.39
N GLY A 568 -30.02 5.43 4.36
CA GLY A 568 -29.20 5.70 3.18
C GLY A 568 -27.71 5.35 3.33
N LYS A 569 -27.23 5.05 4.55
CA LYS A 569 -25.85 4.61 4.83
C LYS A 569 -25.73 3.09 5.08
N GLU A 570 -26.80 2.32 4.87
CA GLU A 570 -26.84 0.90 5.24
C GLU A 570 -25.94 0.03 4.35
N PRO A 571 -24.98 -0.75 4.89
CA PRO A 571 -24.09 -1.59 4.10
C PRO A 571 -24.76 -2.76 3.39
N THR A 572 -24.09 -3.31 2.37
CA THR A 572 -24.50 -4.54 1.70
C THR A 572 -24.27 -5.79 2.57
N ALA A 573 -24.90 -6.90 2.22
CA ALA A 573 -24.67 -8.19 2.89
C ALA A 573 -23.20 -8.63 2.90
N ALA A 574 -22.46 -8.39 1.80
CA ALA A 574 -21.05 -8.76 1.69
C ALA A 574 -20.13 -7.87 2.53
N GLU A 575 -20.50 -6.62 2.78
CA GLU A 575 -19.81 -5.74 3.72
C GLU A 575 -20.13 -6.14 5.16
N MET A 576 -21.40 -6.40 5.48
CA MET A 576 -21.79 -6.94 6.80
C MET A 576 -21.14 -8.29 7.12
N ASP A 577 -20.95 -9.18 6.15
CA ASP A 577 -20.19 -10.43 6.33
C ASP A 577 -18.73 -10.16 6.74
N ARG A 578 -18.06 -9.18 6.11
CA ARG A 578 -16.71 -8.74 6.51
C ARG A 578 -16.71 -8.08 7.89
N LEU A 579 -17.71 -7.24 8.17
CA LEU A 579 -17.88 -6.56 9.45
C LEU A 579 -18.23 -7.54 10.59
N LEU A 580 -18.75 -8.73 10.28
CA LEU A 580 -19.06 -9.77 11.26
C LEU A 580 -18.00 -10.86 11.38
N ALA A 581 -17.18 -11.10 10.35
CA ALA A 581 -16.10 -12.09 10.36
C ALA A 581 -15.07 -11.90 11.50
N ARG A 582 -15.04 -10.72 12.15
CA ARG A 582 -14.20 -10.44 13.33
C ARG A 582 -14.73 -11.03 14.64
N PHE A 583 -15.99 -11.47 14.68
CA PHE A 583 -16.57 -12.18 15.82
C PHE A 583 -16.44 -13.69 15.62
N THR A 584 -16.30 -14.46 16.71
CA THR A 584 -16.27 -15.92 16.66
C THR A 584 -17.52 -16.47 15.94
N ASN A 585 -17.34 -17.39 14.99
CA ASN A 585 -18.38 -17.89 14.09
C ASN A 585 -19.16 -16.81 13.29
N SER A 586 -18.63 -15.58 13.19
CA SER A 586 -19.36 -14.38 12.72
C SER A 586 -20.65 -14.05 13.50
N TRP A 587 -20.73 -14.45 14.78
CA TRP A 587 -21.96 -14.35 15.59
C TRP A 587 -21.73 -13.63 16.93
N PHE A 588 -22.79 -13.00 17.44
CA PHE A 588 -22.87 -12.51 18.82
C PHE A 588 -24.32 -12.45 19.30
N ASP A 589 -24.53 -12.41 20.62
CA ASP A 589 -25.82 -12.09 21.25
C ASP A 589 -25.83 -10.68 21.85
N GLY A 590 -27.03 -10.10 21.99
CA GLY A 590 -27.26 -8.76 22.51
C GLY A 590 -26.64 -7.65 21.66
N THR A 591 -26.22 -6.57 22.32
CA THR A 591 -25.55 -5.42 21.69
C THR A 591 -24.04 -5.60 21.70
N LYS A 592 -23.39 -5.34 20.56
CA LYS A 592 -21.93 -5.27 20.39
C LYS A 592 -21.54 -4.11 19.48
N ASN A 593 -20.55 -3.36 19.94
CA ASN A 593 -19.84 -2.36 19.13
C ASN A 593 -19.15 -3.08 17.96
N LEU A 594 -19.55 -2.77 16.72
CA LEU A 594 -18.98 -3.37 15.52
C LEU A 594 -17.51 -2.97 15.32
N PHE A 595 -17.08 -1.81 15.84
CA PHE A 595 -15.72 -1.31 15.70
C PHE A 595 -14.82 -1.54 16.92
N ALA A 596 -15.35 -1.89 18.10
CA ALA A 596 -14.55 -2.12 19.31
C ALA A 596 -13.51 -3.24 19.18
N ALA A 597 -13.69 -4.20 18.27
CA ALA A 597 -12.64 -5.17 17.96
C ALA A 597 -11.38 -4.52 17.35
N ARG A 598 -11.53 -3.36 16.70
CA ARG A 598 -10.42 -2.47 16.37
C ARG A 598 -10.08 -1.61 17.59
N THR A 599 -11.01 -0.88 18.20
CA THR A 599 -10.71 0.11 19.27
C THR A 599 -10.02 -0.48 20.51
N ALA A 600 -10.36 -1.71 20.92
CA ALA A 600 -9.66 -2.40 22.02
C ALA A 600 -8.24 -2.84 21.62
N ILE A 601 -8.03 -3.20 20.35
CA ILE A 601 -6.72 -3.54 19.80
C ILE A 601 -5.92 -2.27 19.47
N GLU A 602 -6.55 -1.15 19.13
CA GLU A 602 -5.92 0.15 18.87
C GLU A 602 -5.49 0.84 20.16
N LYS A 603 -6.27 0.70 21.25
CA LYS A 603 -5.82 1.09 22.59
C LYS A 603 -4.70 0.18 23.11
N GLN A 604 -4.75 -1.12 22.80
CA GLN A 604 -3.63 -2.02 23.06
C GLN A 604 -2.40 -1.67 22.22
N ILE A 605 -2.55 -1.26 20.96
CA ILE A 605 -1.47 -0.74 20.10
C ILE A 605 -0.94 0.58 20.65
N ALA A 606 -1.77 1.50 21.16
CA ALA A 606 -1.27 2.71 21.80
C ALA A 606 -0.38 2.38 23.02
N ILE A 607 -0.78 1.39 23.83
CA ILE A 607 0.01 0.85 24.96
C ILE A 607 1.31 0.18 24.48
N ASP A 608 1.25 -0.67 23.45
CA ASP A 608 2.40 -1.45 22.96
C ASP A 608 3.33 -0.68 21.98
N ALA A 609 2.89 0.45 21.42
CA ALA A 609 3.66 1.31 20.51
C ALA A 609 4.39 2.49 21.20
N GLY A 610 4.41 2.51 22.54
CA GLY A 610 5.25 3.43 23.32
C GLY A 610 4.52 4.60 24.01
N ALA A 611 3.19 4.64 24.02
CA ALA A 611 2.51 5.51 24.99
C ALA A 611 2.77 4.97 26.40
N VAL A 612 3.37 5.79 27.27
CA VAL A 612 3.69 5.39 28.64
C VAL A 612 2.38 5.28 29.44
N MET A 613 1.77 4.09 29.47
CA MET A 613 0.62 3.81 30.33
C MET A 613 1.08 3.65 31.79
N ASP A 614 1.29 4.82 32.39
CA ASP A 614 1.72 5.03 33.76
C ASP A 614 0.53 4.86 34.72
N GLY A 615 0.57 3.79 35.52
CA GLY A 615 -0.31 3.63 36.67
C GLY A 615 0.28 4.40 37.85
N LYS A 616 -0.51 5.29 38.45
CA LYS A 616 -0.16 5.97 39.69
C LYS A 616 -0.80 5.29 40.88
N ASN A 617 0.00 4.93 41.87
CA ASN A 617 -0.46 4.56 43.20
C ASN A 617 -0.86 5.84 43.95
N GLU A 618 -2.11 5.91 44.38
CA GLU A 618 -2.66 7.05 45.14
C GLU A 618 -2.51 6.89 46.66
N ILE A 619 -1.92 5.77 47.13
CA ILE A 619 -1.56 5.51 48.53
C ILE A 619 -0.06 5.78 48.73
N THR A 620 0.28 6.65 49.68
CA THR A 620 1.66 6.85 50.17
C THR A 620 1.94 5.98 51.41
N ASN A 621 3.18 5.48 51.55
CA ASN A 621 3.60 4.58 52.64
C ASN A 621 2.65 3.37 52.83
N GLY A 622 2.23 2.74 51.73
CA GLY A 622 1.29 1.60 51.73
C GLY A 622 1.96 0.24 51.98
N GLU A 623 3.27 0.18 51.82
CA GLU A 623 4.18 -0.89 52.25
C GLU A 623 4.65 -0.72 53.71
N PHE A 624 4.33 0.41 54.34
CA PHE A 624 4.59 0.73 55.76
C PHE A 624 6.06 0.78 56.17
N SER A 625 6.97 1.09 55.23
CA SER A 625 8.40 1.26 55.50
C SER A 625 8.68 2.45 56.43
N ASN A 626 7.91 3.53 56.29
CA ASN A 626 7.98 4.74 57.11
C ASN A 626 7.07 4.63 58.35
N GLY A 627 6.94 3.42 58.90
CA GLY A 627 6.10 3.11 60.05
C GLY A 627 4.64 3.51 59.84
N THR A 628 4.01 4.08 60.88
CA THR A 628 2.61 4.55 60.83
C THR A 628 2.45 5.95 60.22
N ASN A 629 3.49 6.52 59.60
CA ASN A 629 3.40 7.86 59.00
C ASN A 629 2.33 7.90 57.89
N GLY A 630 1.52 8.95 57.86
CA GLY A 630 0.39 9.07 56.93
C GLY A 630 -0.85 8.22 57.26
N TRP A 631 -0.83 7.40 58.32
CA TRP A 631 -1.94 6.50 58.71
C TRP A 631 -2.54 6.82 60.08
N VAL A 632 -3.83 6.53 60.26
CA VAL A 632 -4.51 6.67 61.57
C VAL A 632 -5.53 5.55 61.80
N GLY A 633 -5.49 4.97 63.00
CA GLY A 633 -6.47 3.99 63.46
C GLY A 633 -7.82 4.63 63.75
N SER A 634 -8.91 3.94 63.43
CA SER A 634 -10.28 4.35 63.75
C SER A 634 -11.00 3.20 64.43
N ASN A 635 -11.36 3.40 65.70
CA ASN A 635 -11.73 2.33 66.64
C ASN A 635 -10.61 1.27 66.81
N ALA A 636 -9.37 1.69 66.55
CA ALA A 636 -8.17 0.87 66.61
C ALA A 636 -6.98 1.72 67.06
N THR A 637 -6.02 1.11 67.75
CA THR A 637 -4.64 1.61 67.81
C THR A 637 -3.81 0.96 66.70
N ILE A 638 -2.77 1.66 66.22
CA ILE A 638 -1.91 1.15 65.14
C ILE A 638 -0.43 1.23 65.51
N SER A 639 0.33 0.29 64.97
CA SER A 639 1.79 0.21 65.08
C SER A 639 2.34 -0.50 63.85
N ALA A 640 3.53 -0.13 63.37
CA ALA A 640 4.14 -0.77 62.20
C ALA A 640 5.60 -1.17 62.47
N ALA A 641 5.98 -2.34 61.97
CA ALA A 641 7.33 -2.88 62.05
C ALA A 641 7.56 -3.87 60.90
N SER A 642 8.79 -3.93 60.36
CA SER A 642 9.17 -4.86 59.28
C SER A 642 8.21 -4.89 58.08
N ASN A 643 7.78 -3.70 57.62
CA ASN A 643 6.83 -3.53 56.52
C ASN A 643 5.48 -4.25 56.74
N ILE A 644 5.04 -4.34 58.00
CA ILE A 644 3.73 -4.83 58.43
C ILE A 644 3.09 -3.78 59.34
N LEU A 645 1.87 -3.36 59.02
CA LEU A 645 1.04 -2.51 59.87
C LEU A 645 0.06 -3.37 60.68
N SER A 646 0.20 -3.37 62.00
CA SER A 646 -0.73 -3.99 62.94
C SER A 646 -1.84 -3.01 63.35
N VAL A 647 -3.10 -3.41 63.18
CA VAL A 647 -4.31 -2.66 63.51
C VAL A 647 -5.02 -3.38 64.66
N VAL A 648 -5.01 -2.81 65.86
CA VAL A 648 -5.45 -3.45 67.11
C VAL A 648 -6.78 -2.83 67.59
N GLY A 649 -7.83 -3.63 67.71
CA GLY A 649 -9.18 -3.14 68.07
C GLY A 649 -9.27 -2.51 69.46
N SER A 650 -9.79 -1.28 69.55
CA SER A 650 -9.92 -0.53 70.82
C SER A 650 -11.15 -0.90 71.65
N GLY A 651 -11.97 -1.85 71.18
CA GLY A 651 -13.28 -2.18 71.78
C GLY A 651 -14.39 -1.13 71.51
N SER A 652 -14.08 -0.05 70.78
CA SER A 652 -15.03 1.05 70.52
C SER A 652 -15.96 0.79 69.32
N SER A 653 -15.66 -0.21 68.48
CA SER A 653 -16.51 -0.66 67.38
C SER A 653 -16.26 -2.14 67.06
N ILE A 654 -17.25 -2.81 66.48
CA ILE A 654 -17.13 -4.18 65.96
C ILE A 654 -16.32 -4.26 64.66
N ASN A 655 -16.02 -3.09 64.05
CA ASN A 655 -15.23 -2.94 62.84
C ASN A 655 -14.01 -2.00 63.05
N PRO A 656 -13.00 -2.40 63.85
CA PRO A 656 -11.72 -1.69 63.91
C PRO A 656 -11.08 -1.59 62.51
N ARG A 657 -10.61 -0.38 62.16
CA ARG A 657 -10.10 -0.07 60.83
C ARG A 657 -8.90 0.86 60.87
N VAL A 658 -8.16 0.92 59.78
CA VAL A 658 -7.21 2.00 59.50
C VAL A 658 -7.69 2.84 58.32
N LYS A 659 -7.33 4.11 58.30
CA LYS A 659 -7.52 5.01 57.15
C LYS A 659 -6.28 5.89 56.97
N PRO A 660 -6.00 6.42 55.77
CA PRO A 660 -4.95 7.41 55.61
C PRO A 660 -5.36 8.73 56.28
N VAL A 661 -4.37 9.54 56.65
CA VAL A 661 -4.51 10.89 57.18
C VAL A 661 -4.76 11.89 56.03
N GLN A 662 -4.17 11.61 54.87
CA GLN A 662 -4.39 12.35 53.63
C GLN A 662 -5.50 11.67 52.81
N LEU A 663 -6.41 12.47 52.23
CA LEU A 663 -7.44 11.99 51.31
C LEU A 663 -6.84 11.82 49.92
N LEU A 664 -7.38 10.90 49.12
CA LEU A 664 -6.88 10.64 47.76
C LEU A 664 -7.17 11.85 46.85
N ASN A 665 -6.27 12.18 45.94
CA ASN A 665 -6.40 13.32 45.04
C ASN A 665 -7.28 13.00 43.81
N ILE A 666 -8.47 12.46 44.07
CA ILE A 666 -9.40 11.93 43.07
C ILE A 666 -10.76 12.62 43.23
N VAL A 667 -11.36 13.03 42.12
CA VAL A 667 -12.74 13.52 42.10
C VAL A 667 -13.68 12.33 41.84
N ALA A 668 -14.48 11.96 42.84
CA ALA A 668 -15.54 10.98 42.66
C ALA A 668 -16.55 11.49 41.63
N SER A 669 -16.87 10.65 40.63
CA SER A 669 -17.80 10.99 39.55
C SER A 669 -18.47 9.73 39.02
N PRO A 670 -19.75 9.77 38.57
CA PRO A 670 -20.50 8.57 38.23
C PRO A 670 -19.83 7.75 37.13
N GLY A 671 -19.75 6.43 37.32
CA GLY A 671 -19.12 5.49 36.39
C GLY A 671 -17.59 5.38 36.49
N ARG A 672 -16.91 6.29 37.20
CA ARG A 672 -15.46 6.23 37.44
C ARG A 672 -15.10 5.04 38.32
N LYS A 673 -14.02 4.33 38.02
CA LYS A 673 -13.61 3.07 38.66
C LYS A 673 -12.22 3.17 39.31
N MET A 674 -12.05 2.46 40.42
CA MET A 674 -10.78 2.35 41.13
C MET A 674 -10.44 0.90 41.48
N TYR A 675 -9.20 0.50 41.27
CA TYR A 675 -8.64 -0.79 41.70
C TYR A 675 -7.88 -0.62 43.01
N ILE A 676 -8.18 -1.47 44.00
CA ILE A 676 -7.47 -1.54 45.27
C ILE A 676 -6.80 -2.92 45.39
N ARG A 677 -5.58 -2.96 45.91
CA ARG A 677 -4.88 -4.20 46.30
C ARG A 677 -4.18 -4.04 47.65
N TYR A 678 -4.21 -5.08 48.48
CA TYR A 678 -3.39 -5.20 49.69
C TYR A 678 -3.23 -6.67 50.12
N LYS A 679 -2.28 -6.93 51.01
CA LYS A 679 -2.17 -8.20 51.74
C LYS A 679 -2.70 -8.02 53.16
N ALA A 680 -3.45 -8.99 53.67
CA ALA A 680 -3.98 -8.97 55.03
C ALA A 680 -3.97 -10.33 55.72
N ARG A 681 -3.82 -10.34 57.05
CA ARG A 681 -4.10 -11.50 57.92
C ARG A 681 -4.70 -11.08 59.25
N VAL A 682 -5.21 -12.04 60.01
CA VAL A 682 -5.64 -11.83 61.41
C VAL A 682 -4.87 -12.74 62.36
N THR A 683 -4.47 -12.22 63.52
CA THR A 683 -3.74 -13.00 64.55
C THR A 683 -4.69 -13.72 65.52
N ASN A 684 -5.95 -13.91 65.13
CA ASN A 684 -6.98 -14.53 65.93
C ASN A 684 -8.02 -15.28 65.07
N SER A 685 -8.67 -16.29 65.64
CA SER A 685 -9.68 -17.12 64.95
C SER A 685 -11.14 -16.68 65.18
N LEU A 686 -11.38 -15.44 65.61
CA LEU A 686 -12.71 -14.92 65.95
C LEU A 686 -13.20 -13.82 64.98
N CYS A 687 -12.38 -13.43 64.02
CA CYS A 687 -12.75 -12.45 63.01
C CYS A 687 -13.77 -13.06 62.03
N THR A 688 -14.87 -12.36 61.78
CA THR A 688 -15.94 -12.81 60.90
C THR A 688 -15.71 -12.43 59.44
N ALA A 689 -14.97 -11.35 59.17
CA ALA A 689 -14.55 -10.96 57.83
C ALA A 689 -13.38 -9.97 57.86
N LEU A 690 -12.48 -10.08 56.87
CA LEU A 690 -11.66 -8.96 56.39
C LEU A 690 -12.47 -8.20 55.33
N ASN A 691 -12.52 -6.88 55.47
CA ASN A 691 -13.29 -5.98 54.61
C ASN A 691 -12.45 -4.77 54.21
N CYS A 692 -12.80 -4.11 53.10
CA CYS A 692 -12.26 -2.81 52.73
C CYS A 692 -13.33 -2.02 51.97
N PHE A 693 -13.36 -0.72 52.22
CA PHE A 693 -14.29 0.22 51.58
C PHE A 693 -13.52 1.42 51.03
N ILE A 694 -14.07 2.07 50.01
CA ILE A 694 -13.82 3.50 49.82
C ILE A 694 -14.92 4.27 50.57
N ASP A 695 -14.53 4.99 51.62
CA ASP A 695 -15.38 5.88 52.40
C ASP A 695 -15.32 7.32 51.81
N MET A 696 -16.43 8.06 51.77
CA MET A 696 -16.44 9.49 51.39
C MET A 696 -16.22 10.41 52.59
N SER A 697 -15.28 11.35 52.48
CA SER A 697 -15.15 12.46 53.43
C SER A 697 -16.05 13.64 53.03
N VAL A 698 -17.08 13.93 53.82
CA VAL A 698 -17.95 15.10 53.63
C VAL A 698 -17.67 16.22 54.64
N SER A 699 -17.86 17.47 54.19
CA SER A 699 -17.70 18.69 55.00
C SER A 699 -18.66 18.67 56.20
N GLY A 700 -18.10 18.46 57.40
CA GLY A 700 -18.87 18.25 58.64
C GLY A 700 -18.44 17.01 59.43
N GLY A 701 -17.61 16.13 58.86
CA GLY A 701 -17.00 15.01 59.58
C GLY A 701 -17.85 13.74 59.69
N GLY A 702 -18.97 13.67 58.96
CA GLY A 702 -19.71 12.43 58.75
C GLY A 702 -19.14 11.59 57.61
N PHE A 703 -19.67 10.38 57.45
CA PHE A 703 -19.43 9.49 56.30
C PHE A 703 -20.74 9.41 55.50
N ALA A 704 -20.71 9.67 54.19
CA ALA A 704 -21.92 9.78 53.37
C ALA A 704 -22.25 8.50 52.58
N SER A 705 -21.23 7.83 52.05
CA SER A 705 -21.32 6.54 51.37
C SER A 705 -20.04 5.74 51.59
N ALA A 706 -20.16 4.41 51.44
CA ALA A 706 -19.06 3.46 51.60
C ALA A 706 -19.17 2.38 50.53
N LEU A 707 -18.29 2.40 49.53
CA LEU A 707 -18.26 1.43 48.43
C LEU A 707 -17.41 0.23 48.84
N GLY A 708 -18.07 -0.89 49.17
CA GLY A 708 -17.43 -2.10 49.69
C GLY A 708 -16.80 -2.98 48.60
N MET A 709 -15.57 -3.44 48.85
CA MET A 709 -14.94 -4.53 48.11
C MET A 709 -15.56 -5.89 48.53
N PRO A 710 -15.39 -6.97 47.74
CA PRO A 710 -15.73 -8.32 48.17
C PRO A 710 -15.03 -8.68 49.49
N SER A 711 -15.82 -9.09 50.49
CA SER A 711 -15.30 -9.48 51.81
C SER A 711 -14.57 -10.82 51.75
N THR A 712 -13.54 -11.01 52.58
CA THR A 712 -12.99 -12.35 52.87
C THR A 712 -13.60 -12.86 54.17
N PRO A 713 -14.65 -13.72 54.14
CA PRO A 713 -15.35 -14.19 55.33
C PRO A 713 -14.55 -15.24 56.10
N ASN A 714 -14.72 -15.27 57.42
CA ASN A 714 -14.09 -16.21 58.36
C ASN A 714 -12.58 -16.44 58.12
N PRO A 715 -11.75 -15.37 58.06
CA PRO A 715 -10.32 -15.48 57.80
C PRO A 715 -9.61 -16.34 58.85
N VAL A 716 -8.74 -17.22 58.38
CA VAL A 716 -8.00 -18.19 59.20
C VAL A 716 -6.87 -17.50 59.96
N LEU A 717 -6.68 -17.92 61.21
CA LEU A 717 -5.58 -17.50 62.09
C LEU A 717 -4.22 -17.55 61.36
N ASN A 718 -3.53 -16.41 61.32
CA ASN A 718 -2.20 -16.20 60.74
C ASN A 718 -2.07 -16.45 59.22
N GLN A 719 -3.14 -16.81 58.50
CA GLN A 719 -3.12 -16.96 57.05
C GLN A 719 -3.09 -15.60 56.35
N TRP A 720 -2.12 -15.38 55.45
CA TRP A 720 -2.12 -14.24 54.54
C TRP A 720 -3.12 -14.43 53.39
N TYR A 721 -3.88 -13.39 53.13
CA TYR A 721 -4.79 -13.23 52.00
C TYR A 721 -4.31 -12.09 51.11
N ASN A 722 -4.26 -12.32 49.80
CA ASN A 722 -4.13 -11.26 48.81
C ASN A 722 -5.57 -10.77 48.52
N ILE A 723 -5.88 -9.51 48.87
CA ILE A 723 -7.21 -8.94 48.69
C ILE A 723 -7.12 -7.86 47.61
N ALA A 724 -7.96 -8.01 46.58
CA ALA A 724 -8.05 -7.07 45.47
C ALA A 724 -9.48 -6.95 44.96
N GLY A 725 -9.77 -5.88 44.24
CA GLY A 725 -11.10 -5.61 43.71
C GLY A 725 -11.22 -4.23 43.08
N ILE A 726 -12.30 -4.04 42.34
CA ILE A 726 -12.65 -2.77 41.68
C ILE A 726 -13.95 -2.26 42.26
N VAL A 727 -14.00 -0.97 42.59
CA VAL A 727 -15.24 -0.25 42.93
C VAL A 727 -15.58 0.76 41.83
N THR A 728 -16.86 1.05 41.67
CA THR A 728 -17.40 2.02 40.69
C THR A 728 -18.21 3.08 41.41
N PHE A 729 -17.92 4.35 41.18
CA PHE A 729 -18.64 5.47 41.77
C PHE A 729 -20.02 5.69 41.13
N SER A 730 -20.97 6.17 41.92
CA SER A 730 -22.36 6.41 41.56
C SER A 730 -22.73 7.91 41.60
N SER A 731 -23.99 8.24 41.29
CA SER A 731 -24.52 9.61 41.36
C SER A 731 -24.74 10.16 42.77
N VAL A 732 -24.49 9.38 43.82
CA VAL A 732 -24.57 9.83 45.23
C VAL A 732 -23.20 9.90 45.92
N ASP A 733 -22.13 9.46 45.28
CA ASP A 733 -20.77 9.50 45.85
C ASP A 733 -20.13 10.87 45.63
N VAL A 734 -20.26 11.73 46.64
CA VAL A 734 -19.77 13.13 46.62
C VAL A 734 -18.78 13.39 47.74
N GLY A 735 -17.60 13.91 47.37
CA GLY A 735 -16.51 14.22 48.29
C GLY A 735 -15.15 13.72 47.79
N SER A 736 -14.15 13.76 48.67
CA SER A 736 -12.83 13.16 48.40
C SER A 736 -12.80 11.73 48.97
N PRO A 737 -12.43 10.72 48.16
CA PRO A 737 -12.40 9.33 48.58
C PRO A 737 -11.20 9.01 49.47
N PHE A 738 -11.33 8.00 50.33
CA PHE A 738 -10.20 7.35 50.98
C PHE A 738 -10.44 5.85 51.19
N VAL A 739 -9.38 5.04 51.10
CA VAL A 739 -9.43 3.58 51.33
C VAL A 739 -9.39 3.30 52.82
N SER A 740 -10.26 2.41 53.32
CA SER A 740 -10.25 1.97 54.72
C SER A 740 -10.39 0.45 54.87
N PRO A 741 -9.26 -0.29 55.02
CA PRO A 741 -9.25 -1.70 55.36
C PRO A 741 -9.63 -1.91 56.84
N MET A 742 -10.40 -2.96 57.11
CA MET A 742 -10.92 -3.28 58.43
C MET A 742 -11.11 -4.77 58.65
N HIS A 743 -11.30 -5.14 59.91
CA HIS A 743 -11.60 -6.49 60.34
C HIS A 743 -12.82 -6.49 61.26
N SER A 744 -13.71 -7.47 61.08
CA SER A 744 -15.05 -7.48 61.68
C SER A 744 -15.22 -8.58 62.73
N TYR A 745 -16.10 -8.34 63.71
CA TYR A 745 -16.45 -9.27 64.79
C TYR A 745 -17.96 -9.26 65.08
N VAL A 746 -18.41 -10.24 65.88
CA VAL A 746 -19.80 -10.35 66.33
C VAL A 746 -20.20 -9.29 67.37
N ASP A 747 -19.26 -8.83 68.21
CA ASP A 747 -19.52 -7.84 69.27
C ASP A 747 -18.25 -7.06 69.68
N LEU A 748 -18.45 -6.02 70.49
CA LEU A 748 -17.40 -5.08 70.94
C LEU A 748 -16.35 -5.72 71.87
N ALA A 749 -16.76 -6.64 72.74
CA ALA A 749 -15.86 -7.32 73.66
C ALA A 749 -14.97 -8.30 72.88
N THR A 750 -15.55 -9.03 71.93
CA THR A 750 -14.84 -9.91 71.00
C THR A 750 -13.84 -9.15 70.14
N ALA A 751 -14.15 -7.92 69.71
CA ALA A 751 -13.26 -7.07 68.92
C ALA A 751 -12.06 -6.47 69.71
N THR A 752 -12.16 -6.42 71.04
CA THR A 752 -11.16 -5.74 71.90
C THR A 752 -9.82 -6.48 71.87
N GLY A 753 -8.73 -5.75 71.60
CA GLY A 753 -7.36 -6.26 71.58
C GLY A 753 -7.04 -7.22 70.42
N LYS A 754 -7.96 -7.43 69.46
CA LYS A 754 -7.72 -8.30 68.30
C LYS A 754 -6.96 -7.54 67.22
N VAL A 755 -6.07 -8.24 66.51
CA VAL A 755 -5.18 -7.62 65.50
C VAL A 755 -5.48 -8.14 64.10
N MET A 756 -5.56 -7.19 63.16
CA MET A 756 -5.35 -7.41 61.72
C MET A 756 -3.97 -6.87 61.36
N GLU A 757 -3.26 -7.58 60.49
CA GLU A 757 -1.97 -7.13 59.95
C GLU A 757 -2.10 -6.89 58.45
N LEU A 758 -1.50 -5.80 57.96
CA LEU A 758 -1.57 -5.33 56.58
C LEU A 758 -0.16 -5.19 55.97
N GLN A 759 -0.04 -5.43 54.67
CA GLN A 759 1.11 -5.02 53.84
C GLN A 759 0.63 -4.54 52.47
N ASN A 760 1.51 -3.80 51.77
CA ASN A 760 1.46 -3.58 50.32
C ASN A 760 0.11 -3.03 49.81
N LEU A 761 -0.44 -2.06 50.54
CA LEU A 761 -1.66 -1.38 50.15
C LEU A 761 -1.39 -0.36 49.04
N LEU A 762 -2.14 -0.46 47.94
CA LEU A 762 -2.14 0.48 46.83
C LEU A 762 -3.56 0.71 46.32
N THR A 763 -3.76 1.84 45.63
CA THR A 763 -4.97 2.05 44.83
C THR A 763 -4.65 2.82 43.55
N ILE A 764 -5.30 2.45 42.45
CA ILE A 764 -5.08 3.02 41.11
C ILE A 764 -6.44 3.45 40.55
N ASP A 765 -6.52 4.69 40.05
CA ASP A 765 -7.69 5.18 39.32
C ASP A 765 -7.70 4.60 37.90
N LEU A 766 -8.55 3.60 37.67
CA LEU A 766 -8.59 2.90 36.39
C LEU A 766 -9.20 3.76 35.28
N THR A 767 -10.19 4.59 35.60
CA THR A 767 -10.82 5.46 34.60
C THR A 767 -9.87 6.58 34.16
N ALA A 768 -9.01 7.07 35.05
CA ALA A 768 -7.93 7.99 34.67
C ALA A 768 -6.79 7.30 33.91
N THR A 769 -6.41 6.07 34.30
CA THR A 769 -5.27 5.35 33.69
C THR A 769 -5.60 4.76 32.32
N PHE A 770 -6.81 4.20 32.15
CA PHE A 770 -7.23 3.46 30.94
C PHE A 770 -8.34 4.16 30.13
N GLY A 771 -8.90 5.26 30.65
CA GLY A 771 -10.05 5.95 30.06
C GLY A 771 -11.38 5.22 30.29
N ALA A 772 -12.46 5.98 30.35
CA ALA A 772 -13.81 5.47 30.59
C ALA A 772 -14.19 4.34 29.63
N GLY A 773 -14.74 3.23 30.17
CA GLY A 773 -15.21 2.08 29.41
C GLY A 773 -14.13 1.08 29.00
N ASN A 774 -12.84 1.37 29.23
CA ASN A 774 -11.71 0.50 28.90
C ASN A 774 -10.96 0.00 30.14
N GLU A 775 -11.53 0.21 31.34
CA GLU A 775 -10.91 -0.19 32.59
C GLU A 775 -10.84 -1.73 32.70
N PRO A 776 -9.65 -2.31 32.99
CA PRO A 776 -9.49 -3.77 33.07
C PRO A 776 -10.30 -4.40 34.21
N THR A 777 -10.50 -5.72 34.15
CA THR A 777 -11.09 -6.50 35.25
C THR A 777 -10.10 -6.68 36.41
N VAL A 778 -10.58 -7.18 37.55
CA VAL A 778 -9.74 -7.45 38.73
C VAL A 778 -8.62 -8.44 38.38
N GLU A 779 -8.94 -9.48 37.61
CA GLU A 779 -8.02 -10.54 37.19
C GLU A 779 -6.94 -10.01 36.24
N GLN A 780 -7.31 -9.07 35.37
CA GLN A 780 -6.37 -8.39 34.47
C GLN A 780 -5.44 -7.45 35.24
N MET A 781 -5.97 -6.68 36.21
CA MET A 781 -5.15 -5.86 37.11
C MET A 781 -4.24 -6.72 37.99
N ASP A 782 -4.71 -7.85 38.51
CA ASP A 782 -3.88 -8.80 39.26
C ASP A 782 -2.73 -9.36 38.42
N ALA A 783 -2.98 -9.71 37.16
CA ALA A 783 -1.94 -10.17 36.23
C ALA A 783 -0.96 -9.06 35.80
N ILE A 784 -1.38 -7.79 35.84
CA ILE A 784 -0.51 -6.62 35.69
C ILE A 784 0.34 -6.44 36.95
N MET A 785 -0.28 -6.40 38.12
CA MET A 785 0.40 -6.18 39.40
C MET A 785 1.38 -7.29 39.75
N ALA A 786 1.11 -8.53 39.35
CA ALA A 786 2.01 -9.67 39.55
C ALA A 786 3.40 -9.52 38.87
N LYS A 787 3.57 -8.56 37.94
CA LYS A 787 4.87 -8.21 37.34
C LYS A 787 5.76 -7.36 38.25
N PHE A 788 5.18 -6.70 39.26
CA PHE A 788 5.90 -5.87 40.22
C PHE A 788 6.30 -6.67 41.45
N GLU A 789 7.44 -6.35 42.04
CA GLU A 789 7.91 -7.02 43.25
C GLU A 789 6.87 -6.90 44.37
N ASN A 790 6.57 -8.02 45.04
CA ASN A 790 5.53 -8.14 46.06
C ASN A 790 4.13 -7.64 45.62
N SER A 791 3.89 -7.54 44.30
CA SER A 791 2.71 -6.95 43.64
C SER A 791 2.40 -5.50 44.02
N TRP A 792 3.43 -4.66 44.22
CA TRP A 792 3.27 -3.28 44.70
C TRP A 792 4.32 -2.32 44.11
N PHE A 793 4.02 -1.02 44.09
CA PHE A 793 4.99 0.04 43.79
C PHE A 793 4.59 1.36 44.46
N ASP A 794 5.59 2.24 44.70
CA ASP A 794 5.36 3.63 45.09
C ASP A 794 5.26 4.57 43.88
N GLY A 795 4.53 5.68 44.04
CA GLY A 795 4.38 6.73 43.06
C GLY A 795 3.78 6.25 41.74
N THR A 796 4.44 6.59 40.63
CA THR A 796 4.01 6.26 39.27
C THR A 796 4.92 5.22 38.63
N LYS A 797 4.33 4.21 37.96
CA LYS A 797 5.06 3.21 37.17
C LYS A 797 4.31 2.80 35.91
N ASN A 798 5.04 2.60 34.82
CA ASN A 798 4.54 1.97 33.60
C ASN A 798 4.10 0.53 33.89
N LEU A 799 2.83 0.21 33.59
CA LEU A 799 2.19 -1.08 33.91
C LEU A 799 2.52 -2.22 32.91
N PHE A 800 3.27 -1.92 31.85
CA PHE A 800 3.43 -2.77 30.67
C PHE A 800 4.90 -2.84 30.19
N GLN A 801 5.83 -3.15 31.09
CA GLN A 801 7.24 -3.35 30.72
C GLN A 801 7.41 -4.37 29.57
N ALA A 802 8.13 -3.96 28.53
CA ALA A 802 7.93 -4.43 27.16
C ALA A 802 8.31 -5.89 26.84
N LYS A 803 9.03 -6.58 27.74
CA LYS A 803 9.75 -7.83 27.40
C LYS A 803 8.85 -9.03 27.07
N ALA A 804 7.63 -9.07 27.60
CA ALA A 804 6.63 -10.11 27.30
C ALA A 804 5.67 -9.75 26.15
N SER A 805 5.44 -8.46 25.91
CA SER A 805 4.66 -7.99 24.74
C SER A 805 5.46 -8.15 23.46
N LEU A 806 6.76 -7.80 23.42
CA LEU A 806 7.58 -7.87 22.20
C LEU A 806 7.63 -9.29 21.59
N SER A 807 7.75 -10.32 22.42
CA SER A 807 7.70 -11.73 21.99
C SER A 807 6.32 -12.17 21.46
N LYS A 808 5.24 -11.50 21.87
CA LYS A 808 3.90 -11.71 21.31
C LYS A 808 3.63 -10.83 20.09
N LEU A 809 4.25 -9.65 20.01
CA LEU A 809 4.20 -8.75 18.86
C LEU A 809 4.93 -9.37 17.66
N MET A 810 6.10 -9.97 17.86
CA MET A 810 6.77 -10.78 16.83
C MET A 810 5.96 -12.01 16.37
N ALA A 811 4.96 -12.44 17.16
CA ALA A 811 4.00 -13.49 16.83
C ALA A 811 2.60 -12.97 16.41
N LEU A 812 2.43 -11.65 16.26
CA LEU A 812 1.15 -11.01 15.90
C LEU A 812 1.28 -10.02 14.73
N ASP A 813 2.39 -9.31 14.60
CA ASP A 813 2.85 -8.69 13.34
C ASP A 813 3.05 -9.77 12.26
N ALA A 814 3.36 -10.99 12.71
CA ALA A 814 3.27 -12.21 11.91
C ALA A 814 1.87 -12.47 11.32
N ARG A 815 0.81 -11.71 11.64
CA ARG A 815 -0.51 -11.85 11.00
C ARG A 815 -0.71 -10.99 9.74
N THR A 816 0.38 -10.67 9.05
CA THR A 816 0.39 -10.75 7.58
C THR A 816 0.93 -12.10 7.05
N GLU A 817 0.85 -13.15 7.87
CA GLU A 817 0.85 -14.55 7.45
C GLU A 817 -0.23 -14.78 6.38
N PHE A 818 0.20 -14.75 5.13
CA PHE A 818 -0.60 -15.17 3.98
C PHE A 818 -0.88 -16.68 4.11
N GLU A 819 -2.05 -17.01 4.68
CA GLU A 819 -2.53 -18.38 4.80
C GLU A 819 -2.87 -18.94 3.41
N ALA A 820 -2.08 -19.92 2.96
CA ALA A 820 -2.42 -20.72 1.80
C ALA A 820 -3.17 -21.98 2.24
N ARG A 821 -4.25 -22.28 1.50
CA ARG A 821 -4.99 -23.53 1.59
C ARG A 821 -4.55 -24.45 0.46
N ASN A 822 -4.17 -25.68 0.79
CA ASN A 822 -4.09 -26.75 -0.20
C ASN A 822 -5.53 -27.13 -0.60
N MET A 823 -5.86 -26.95 -1.87
CA MET A 823 -7.19 -27.20 -2.42
C MET A 823 -7.40 -28.65 -2.88
N LEU A 824 -6.36 -29.49 -2.78
CA LEU A 824 -6.43 -30.92 -3.10
C LEU A 824 -6.54 -31.78 -1.83
N ALA A 825 -7.37 -32.82 -1.89
CA ALA A 825 -7.47 -33.86 -0.87
C ALA A 825 -6.46 -34.99 -1.15
N ASN A 826 -5.88 -35.58 -0.09
CA ASN A 826 -4.94 -36.70 -0.19
C ASN A 826 -3.78 -36.43 -1.17
N GLY A 827 -3.25 -35.20 -1.14
CA GLY A 827 -2.19 -34.75 -2.05
C GLY A 827 -0.83 -35.42 -1.81
N ASP A 828 -0.61 -35.97 -0.61
CA ASP A 828 0.56 -36.77 -0.25
C ASP A 828 0.41 -38.26 -0.59
N MET A 829 -0.70 -38.70 -1.18
CA MET A 829 -0.97 -40.09 -1.57
C MET A 829 -0.90 -41.08 -0.39
N ALA A 830 -1.21 -40.66 0.83
CA ALA A 830 -1.18 -41.52 2.01
C ALA A 830 -2.36 -42.51 2.09
N LEU A 831 -3.52 -42.15 1.53
CA LEU A 831 -4.75 -42.94 1.62
C LEU A 831 -5.06 -43.66 0.29
N SER A 832 -5.34 -44.97 0.38
CA SER A 832 -5.78 -45.81 -0.74
C SER A 832 -6.70 -46.91 -0.19
N THR A 833 -7.95 -46.56 0.06
CA THR A 833 -8.95 -47.38 0.77
C THR A 833 -10.17 -47.70 -0.08
N THR A 834 -10.53 -46.82 -1.03
CA THR A 834 -11.74 -46.92 -1.85
C THR A 834 -11.53 -47.72 -3.14
N THR A 835 -10.34 -47.62 -3.74
CA THR A 835 -9.96 -48.32 -4.98
C THR A 835 -8.54 -48.88 -4.84
N PRO A 836 -8.32 -50.20 -5.00
CA PRO A 836 -6.99 -50.79 -4.86
C PRO A 836 -5.94 -50.13 -5.77
N ASN A 837 -4.76 -49.86 -5.22
CA ASN A 837 -3.62 -49.24 -5.91
C ASN A 837 -3.83 -47.80 -6.41
N LEU A 838 -4.96 -47.16 -6.08
CA LEU A 838 -5.28 -45.78 -6.45
C LEU A 838 -5.45 -44.92 -5.18
N ALA A 839 -4.83 -43.74 -5.16
CA ALA A 839 -4.99 -42.78 -4.08
C ALA A 839 -6.45 -42.30 -3.97
N ASP A 840 -7.00 -42.31 -2.76
CA ASP A 840 -8.38 -41.85 -2.51
C ASP A 840 -8.56 -40.39 -2.95
N ALA A 841 -9.74 -40.05 -3.45
CA ALA A 841 -10.08 -38.77 -4.09
C ALA A 841 -9.32 -38.43 -5.40
N TRP A 842 -8.47 -39.31 -5.94
CA TRP A 842 -7.88 -39.16 -7.27
C TRP A 842 -8.58 -40.05 -8.31
N ALA A 843 -8.53 -39.62 -9.57
CA ALA A 843 -9.07 -40.34 -10.73
C ALA A 843 -7.98 -40.65 -11.76
N ILE A 844 -8.21 -41.70 -12.55
CA ILE A 844 -7.35 -42.12 -13.65
C ILE A 844 -8.16 -42.22 -14.94
N TYR A 845 -7.56 -41.76 -16.03
CA TYR A 845 -8.06 -41.90 -17.40
C TYR A 845 -6.94 -42.44 -18.30
N GLY A 846 -7.28 -43.22 -19.34
CA GLY A 846 -6.33 -43.72 -20.35
C GLY A 846 -5.09 -44.48 -19.82
N ALA A 847 -5.14 -44.95 -18.58
CA ALA A 847 -4.02 -45.51 -17.82
C ALA A 847 -4.54 -46.49 -16.75
N ILE A 848 -3.63 -47.16 -16.04
CA ILE A 848 -3.96 -48.06 -14.93
C ILE A 848 -3.17 -47.69 -13.65
N PRO A 849 -3.80 -47.77 -12.46
CA PRO A 849 -3.10 -47.67 -11.18
C PRO A 849 -2.21 -48.90 -10.97
N VAL A 850 -0.94 -48.70 -10.61
CA VAL A 850 0.01 -49.79 -10.37
C VAL A 850 0.15 -50.07 -8.88
N SER A 851 0.37 -49.04 -8.07
CA SER A 851 0.48 -49.14 -6.60
C SER A 851 0.38 -47.76 -5.96
N VAL A 852 -0.07 -47.73 -4.70
CA VAL A 852 0.20 -46.64 -3.75
C VAL A 852 1.07 -47.24 -2.65
N ALA A 853 2.27 -46.71 -2.44
CA ALA A 853 3.18 -47.15 -1.39
C ALA A 853 4.12 -46.01 -0.98
N GLY A 854 4.31 -45.82 0.34
CA GLY A 854 5.25 -44.82 0.87
C GLY A 854 5.00 -43.40 0.36
N ASN A 855 3.73 -42.96 0.35
CA ASN A 855 3.30 -41.63 -0.11
C ASN A 855 3.64 -41.34 -1.61
N ILE A 856 3.71 -42.40 -2.42
CA ILE A 856 3.92 -42.34 -3.86
C ILE A 856 2.83 -43.15 -4.58
N GLN A 857 2.09 -42.49 -5.46
CA GLN A 857 1.26 -43.15 -6.47
C GLN A 857 2.14 -43.54 -7.66
N THR A 858 2.01 -44.77 -8.15
CA THR A 858 2.63 -45.23 -9.41
C THR A 858 1.53 -45.57 -10.43
N VAL A 859 1.71 -45.12 -11.67
CA VAL A 859 0.73 -45.22 -12.77
C VAL A 859 1.41 -45.70 -14.04
N LEU A 860 0.73 -46.52 -14.84
CA LEU A 860 1.15 -46.91 -16.19
C LEU A 860 0.11 -46.42 -17.20
N ALA A 861 0.51 -45.55 -18.14
CA ALA A 861 -0.36 -45.12 -19.22
C ALA A 861 -0.58 -46.24 -20.25
N THR A 862 -1.79 -46.29 -20.82
CA THR A 862 -2.21 -47.34 -21.77
C THR A 862 -2.80 -46.77 -23.06
N ALA A 863 -3.09 -45.46 -23.13
CA ALA A 863 -3.69 -44.80 -24.28
C ALA A 863 -3.07 -43.41 -24.55
N SER A 864 -2.75 -43.15 -25.81
CA SER A 864 -2.08 -41.92 -26.27
C SER A 864 -2.84 -40.66 -25.84
N ALA A 865 -2.12 -39.69 -25.29
CA ALA A 865 -2.60 -38.36 -24.86
C ALA A 865 -3.81 -38.33 -23.88
N THR A 866 -4.26 -39.49 -23.40
CA THR A 866 -5.36 -39.63 -22.44
C THR A 866 -4.92 -40.31 -21.14
N GLY A 867 -3.75 -40.97 -21.13
CA GLY A 867 -3.11 -41.53 -19.95
C GLY A 867 -2.78 -40.46 -18.92
N ALA A 868 -3.63 -40.33 -17.91
CA ALA A 868 -3.61 -39.25 -16.94
C ALA A 868 -4.01 -39.70 -15.53
N PHE A 869 -3.46 -39.00 -14.54
CA PHE A 869 -3.79 -39.09 -13.12
C PHE A 869 -4.17 -37.69 -12.63
N THR A 870 -5.38 -37.52 -12.08
CA THR A 870 -6.05 -36.21 -11.97
C THR A 870 -6.89 -36.06 -10.71
N GLN A 871 -7.03 -34.83 -10.22
CA GLN A 871 -8.03 -34.44 -9.24
C GLN A 871 -8.68 -33.10 -9.66
N VAL A 872 -9.99 -32.99 -9.43
CA VAL A 872 -10.79 -31.78 -9.73
C VAL A 872 -10.85 -30.88 -8.49
N PHE A 873 -10.57 -29.59 -8.67
CA PHE A 873 -10.78 -28.52 -7.69
C PHE A 873 -11.62 -27.40 -8.33
N ASN A 874 -12.18 -26.50 -7.52
CA ASN A 874 -12.99 -25.38 -8.02
C ASN A 874 -12.19 -24.07 -8.08
N VAL A 875 -12.36 -23.32 -9.16
CA VAL A 875 -11.80 -21.96 -9.34
C VAL A 875 -12.89 -20.90 -9.39
N ILE A 876 -12.50 -19.66 -9.12
CA ILE A 876 -13.30 -18.44 -9.20
C ILE A 876 -12.68 -17.51 -10.25
N SER A 877 -13.51 -16.97 -11.14
CA SER A 877 -13.08 -16.09 -12.25
C SER A 877 -12.20 -14.93 -11.79
N GLY A 878 -11.16 -14.63 -12.58
CA GLY A 878 -10.20 -13.55 -12.34
C GLY A 878 -9.07 -13.88 -11.37
N ARG A 879 -9.15 -14.98 -10.60
CA ARG A 879 -8.11 -15.36 -9.63
C ARG A 879 -6.97 -16.17 -10.25
N LYS A 880 -5.77 -16.08 -9.67
CA LYS A 880 -4.59 -16.87 -10.02
C LYS A 880 -4.45 -18.08 -9.09
N TYR A 881 -4.09 -19.23 -9.67
CA TYR A 881 -3.87 -20.48 -8.93
C TYR A 881 -2.46 -21.00 -9.20
N TYR A 882 -1.77 -21.45 -8.15
CA TYR A 882 -0.53 -22.22 -8.23
C TYR A 882 -0.85 -23.71 -8.10
N GLY A 883 -0.28 -24.54 -8.96
CA GLY A 883 -0.39 -26.00 -8.89
C GLY A 883 0.98 -26.64 -8.96
N ARG A 884 1.26 -27.59 -8.05
CA ARG A 884 2.53 -28.33 -7.98
C ARG A 884 2.30 -29.84 -7.81
N MET A 885 3.23 -30.64 -8.31
CA MET A 885 3.41 -32.06 -7.96
C MET A 885 4.85 -32.52 -8.16
N GLY A 886 5.35 -33.39 -7.28
CA GLY A 886 6.61 -34.11 -7.48
C GLY A 886 6.37 -35.29 -8.41
N VAL A 887 6.92 -35.25 -9.63
CA VAL A 887 6.72 -36.26 -10.68
C VAL A 887 8.03 -36.94 -11.00
N LYS A 888 8.01 -38.25 -11.28
CA LYS A 888 9.17 -39.00 -11.79
C LYS A 888 8.79 -39.76 -13.06
N SER A 889 9.59 -39.58 -14.11
CA SER A 889 9.40 -40.18 -15.44
C SER A 889 10.73 -40.38 -16.18
N ASP A 890 10.87 -41.47 -16.94
CA ASP A 890 11.95 -41.69 -17.92
C ASP A 890 11.71 -40.99 -19.27
N SER A 891 10.58 -40.28 -19.39
CA SER A 891 10.06 -39.70 -20.63
C SER A 891 9.77 -38.21 -20.45
N ALA A 892 10.34 -37.40 -21.34
CA ALA A 892 10.06 -35.97 -21.48
C ALA A 892 8.66 -35.67 -22.05
N LEU A 893 7.87 -36.69 -22.41
CA LEU A 893 6.48 -36.55 -22.86
C LEU A 893 5.47 -36.65 -21.69
N VAL A 894 5.95 -36.88 -20.46
CA VAL A 894 5.13 -36.76 -19.24
C VAL A 894 5.18 -35.32 -18.74
N LYS A 895 4.02 -34.76 -18.40
CA LYS A 895 3.88 -33.38 -17.90
C LYS A 895 2.87 -33.23 -16.78
N LEU A 896 3.09 -32.25 -15.91
CA LEU A 896 2.03 -31.61 -15.14
C LEU A 896 1.21 -30.71 -16.10
N ARG A 897 -0.12 -30.71 -15.92
CA ARG A 897 -1.06 -29.82 -16.57
C ARG A 897 -2.13 -29.35 -15.59
N MET A 898 -2.43 -28.07 -15.61
CA MET A 898 -3.62 -27.48 -14.98
C MET A 898 -4.56 -26.98 -16.08
N ALA A 899 -5.76 -27.54 -16.19
CA ALA A 899 -6.68 -27.23 -17.29
C ALA A 899 -8.15 -27.51 -16.97
N GLY A 900 -9.05 -26.75 -17.62
CA GLY A 900 -10.50 -26.89 -17.56
C GLY A 900 -11.15 -25.86 -18.49
N THR A 901 -12.48 -25.75 -18.50
CA THR A 901 -13.18 -24.68 -19.25
C THR A 901 -13.11 -23.32 -18.55
N ALA A 902 -12.81 -23.31 -17.24
CA ALA A 902 -12.78 -22.12 -16.39
C ALA A 902 -11.37 -21.55 -16.12
N ILE A 903 -10.32 -22.07 -16.77
CA ILE A 903 -8.93 -21.61 -16.59
C ILE A 903 -8.14 -21.66 -17.90
N THR A 904 -7.21 -20.72 -18.08
CA THR A 904 -6.20 -20.85 -19.15
C THR A 904 -5.33 -22.07 -18.88
N ALA A 905 -5.15 -22.96 -19.86
CA ALA A 905 -4.40 -24.18 -19.65
C ALA A 905 -2.89 -23.91 -19.50
N ALA A 906 -2.28 -24.43 -18.43
CA ALA A 906 -0.84 -24.35 -18.18
C ALA A 906 -0.21 -25.76 -18.13
N ASP A 907 0.97 -25.91 -18.72
CA ASP A 907 1.72 -27.17 -18.85
C ASP A 907 3.16 -27.00 -18.32
N LYS A 908 3.69 -28.03 -17.66
CA LYS A 908 5.11 -28.16 -17.30
C LYS A 908 5.60 -29.59 -17.56
N PHE A 909 6.48 -29.76 -18.53
CA PHE A 909 7.06 -31.05 -18.89
C PHE A 909 8.18 -31.47 -17.92
N HIS A 910 8.31 -32.78 -17.72
CA HIS A 910 9.43 -33.45 -17.06
C HIS A 910 10.66 -33.50 -18.00
N SER A 911 11.89 -33.54 -17.50
CA SER A 911 13.09 -33.64 -18.36
C SER A 911 13.26 -35.03 -19.02
N GLY A 912 12.68 -36.05 -18.39
CA GLY A 912 12.85 -37.46 -18.73
C GLY A 912 14.00 -38.14 -18.01
N GLY A 913 14.68 -37.47 -17.07
CA GLY A 913 15.86 -37.98 -16.36
C GLY A 913 15.62 -39.14 -15.37
N ASN A 914 14.43 -39.74 -15.30
CA ASN A 914 14.03 -40.82 -14.37
C ASN A 914 14.34 -40.54 -12.88
N ASN A 915 14.31 -39.27 -12.49
CA ASN A 915 14.41 -38.79 -11.12
C ASN A 915 13.10 -38.10 -10.73
N PHE A 916 12.90 -37.78 -9.44
CA PHE A 916 11.78 -36.90 -9.06
C PHE A 916 12.12 -35.45 -9.37
N GLU A 917 11.30 -34.81 -10.20
CA GLU A 917 11.32 -33.39 -10.50
C GLU A 917 10.10 -32.72 -9.88
N GLU A 918 10.31 -31.55 -9.30
CA GLU A 918 9.25 -30.73 -8.73
C GLU A 918 8.65 -29.86 -9.85
N LEU A 919 7.49 -30.28 -10.37
CA LEU A 919 6.82 -29.60 -11.48
C LEU A 919 5.78 -28.63 -10.92
N SER A 920 5.81 -27.39 -11.42
CA SER A 920 4.98 -26.28 -10.97
C SER A 920 4.37 -25.50 -12.15
N VAL A 921 3.18 -24.93 -11.95
CA VAL A 921 2.49 -24.02 -12.88
C VAL A 921 1.71 -22.94 -12.12
N ILE A 922 1.54 -21.77 -12.74
CA ILE A 922 0.53 -20.77 -12.35
C ILE A 922 -0.38 -20.50 -13.55
N SER A 923 -1.68 -20.30 -13.31
CA SER A 923 -2.59 -19.78 -14.32
C SER A 923 -3.75 -18.98 -13.72
N THR A 924 -4.38 -18.14 -14.55
CA THR A 924 -5.54 -17.30 -14.19
C THR A 924 -6.84 -17.96 -14.63
N ALA A 925 -7.83 -17.98 -13.74
CA ALA A 925 -9.18 -18.45 -14.02
C ALA A 925 -9.94 -17.47 -14.93
N THR A 926 -10.47 -17.99 -16.04
CA THR A 926 -11.29 -17.26 -17.02
C THR A 926 -12.79 -17.36 -16.72
N GLY A 927 -13.17 -18.22 -15.77
CA GLY A 927 -14.54 -18.42 -15.31
C GLY A 927 -14.57 -19.02 -13.90
N THR A 928 -15.76 -19.35 -13.42
CA THR A 928 -15.97 -20.03 -12.13
C THR A 928 -16.47 -21.44 -12.37
N GLY A 929 -15.81 -22.46 -11.82
CA GLY A 929 -16.17 -23.87 -12.03
C GLY A 929 -15.04 -24.86 -11.73
N GLY A 930 -15.24 -26.13 -12.11
CA GLY A 930 -14.26 -27.19 -11.92
C GLY A 930 -13.07 -27.14 -12.89
N VAL A 931 -11.88 -27.41 -12.37
CA VAL A 931 -10.59 -27.47 -13.08
C VAL A 931 -9.81 -28.69 -12.60
N GLU A 932 -9.04 -29.30 -13.49
CA GLU A 932 -8.20 -30.46 -13.17
C GLU A 932 -6.74 -30.06 -12.98
N LEU A 933 -6.12 -30.52 -11.89
CA LEU A 933 -4.66 -30.65 -11.80
C LEU A 933 -4.31 -32.12 -12.11
N LYS A 934 -3.46 -32.34 -13.11
CA LYS A 934 -3.17 -33.69 -13.59
C LYS A 934 -1.77 -33.89 -14.14
N THR A 935 -1.23 -35.09 -13.91
CA THR A 935 -0.12 -35.62 -14.71
C THR A 935 -0.69 -36.25 -15.98
N VAL A 936 -0.06 -36.04 -17.13
CA VAL A 936 -0.45 -36.66 -18.42
C VAL A 936 0.79 -37.18 -19.15
N ASP A 937 0.73 -38.41 -19.67
CA ASP A 937 1.74 -38.99 -20.56
C ASP A 937 1.28 -38.88 -22.03
N LEU A 938 2.09 -38.21 -22.85
CA LEU A 938 1.83 -37.98 -24.28
C LEU A 938 2.53 -38.97 -25.21
N ARG A 939 3.12 -40.06 -24.69
CA ARG A 939 3.64 -41.16 -25.52
C ARG A 939 2.54 -41.78 -26.39
N THR A 940 2.96 -42.43 -27.48
CA THR A 940 2.09 -43.20 -28.39
C THR A 940 2.35 -44.71 -28.31
N SER A 941 3.51 -45.09 -27.77
CA SER A 941 4.01 -46.46 -27.60
C SER A 941 5.17 -46.45 -26.58
N ALA A 942 5.76 -47.63 -26.29
CA ALA A 942 6.84 -47.77 -25.31
C ALA A 942 6.50 -47.18 -23.92
N TRP A 943 5.31 -47.50 -23.43
CA TRP A 943 4.79 -47.07 -22.14
C TRP A 943 5.61 -47.64 -20.98
N THR A 944 6.00 -46.78 -20.06
CA THR A 944 6.62 -47.13 -18.78
C THR A 944 5.90 -46.41 -17.64
N GLN A 945 6.23 -46.77 -16.40
CA GLN A 945 5.56 -46.23 -15.22
C GLN A 945 6.06 -44.82 -14.90
N PHE A 946 5.14 -43.91 -14.58
CA PHE A 946 5.46 -42.63 -13.93
C PHE A 946 4.95 -42.62 -12.49
N GLN A 947 5.60 -41.83 -11.64
CA GLN A 947 5.31 -41.77 -10.20
C GLN A 947 4.98 -40.34 -9.78
N ILE A 948 4.03 -40.19 -8.86
CA ILE A 948 3.51 -38.90 -8.37
C ILE A 948 3.52 -38.89 -6.84
N LYS A 949 3.95 -37.77 -6.24
CA LYS A 949 3.89 -37.50 -4.80
C LYS A 949 3.62 -36.02 -4.54
N TYR A 950 3.12 -35.70 -3.34
CA TYR A 950 3.06 -34.34 -2.79
C TYR A 950 2.45 -33.29 -3.74
N ALA A 951 1.29 -33.61 -4.33
CA ALA A 951 0.52 -32.70 -5.15
C ALA A 951 -0.24 -31.67 -4.29
N LEU A 952 -0.34 -30.43 -4.78
CA LEU A 952 -1.09 -29.35 -4.13
C LEU A 952 -1.58 -28.30 -5.13
N VAL A 953 -2.63 -27.57 -4.74
CA VAL A 953 -3.10 -26.36 -5.43
C VAL A 953 -3.37 -25.26 -4.40
N ILE A 954 -3.01 -24.02 -4.71
CA ILE A 954 -3.23 -22.83 -3.87
C ILE A 954 -3.88 -21.71 -4.70
N ASP A 955 -4.97 -21.13 -4.21
CA ASP A 955 -5.52 -19.86 -4.70
C ASP A 955 -4.62 -18.70 -4.24
N LEU A 956 -3.77 -18.19 -5.14
CA LEU A 956 -2.82 -17.12 -4.83
C LEU A 956 -3.53 -15.78 -4.58
N THR A 957 -4.63 -15.52 -5.28
CA THR A 957 -5.41 -14.29 -5.12
C THR A 957 -6.14 -14.28 -3.77
N ALA A 958 -6.52 -15.45 -3.24
CA ALA A 958 -7.02 -15.59 -1.87
C ALA A 958 -5.91 -15.50 -0.82
N ALA A 959 -4.77 -16.15 -1.05
CA ALA A 959 -3.67 -16.20 -0.08
C ALA A 959 -2.95 -14.86 0.07
N PHE A 960 -2.61 -14.18 -1.03
CA PHE A 960 -1.78 -12.97 -1.05
C PHE A 960 -2.55 -11.67 -1.37
N GLY A 961 -3.75 -11.80 -1.94
CA GLY A 961 -4.56 -10.68 -2.42
C GLY A 961 -4.36 -10.36 -3.91
N ALA A 962 -5.38 -9.75 -4.52
CA ALA A 962 -5.37 -9.39 -5.94
C ALA A 962 -4.26 -8.38 -6.26
N GLY A 963 -3.46 -8.67 -7.29
CA GLY A 963 -2.33 -7.83 -7.71
C GLY A 963 -1.07 -8.01 -6.84
N LYS A 964 -1.13 -8.83 -5.79
CA LYS A 964 0.00 -9.16 -4.89
C LYS A 964 0.45 -10.62 -5.01
N GLU A 965 -0.07 -11.37 -5.99
CA GLU A 965 0.23 -12.79 -6.14
C GLU A 965 1.69 -13.01 -6.62
N PRO A 966 2.48 -13.86 -5.93
CA PRO A 966 3.86 -14.15 -6.32
C PRO A 966 4.01 -14.71 -7.73
N THR A 967 5.18 -14.48 -8.35
CA THR A 967 5.56 -15.17 -9.58
C THR A 967 5.82 -16.65 -9.33
N LEU A 968 5.88 -17.45 -10.41
CA LEU A 968 6.11 -18.90 -10.31
C LEU A 968 7.41 -19.23 -9.55
N ALA A 969 8.50 -18.52 -9.85
CA ALA A 969 9.81 -18.75 -9.23
C ALA A 969 9.85 -18.31 -7.75
N GLU A 970 9.08 -17.30 -7.36
CA GLU A 970 8.92 -16.89 -5.96
C GLU A 970 8.06 -17.90 -5.20
N MET A 971 6.96 -18.38 -5.80
CA MET A 971 6.10 -19.38 -5.19
C MET A 971 6.83 -20.72 -5.04
N ASP A 972 7.65 -21.14 -6.01
CA ASP A 972 8.49 -22.34 -5.89
C ASP A 972 9.53 -22.21 -4.76
N ARG A 973 10.13 -21.02 -4.57
CA ARG A 973 11.03 -20.71 -3.43
C ARG A 973 10.30 -20.71 -2.09
N LEU A 974 9.08 -20.16 -2.03
CA LEU A 974 8.24 -20.18 -0.83
C LEU A 974 7.84 -21.61 -0.47
N MET A 975 7.39 -22.39 -1.44
CA MET A 975 7.01 -23.79 -1.23
C MET A 975 8.20 -24.65 -0.80
N ALA A 976 9.41 -24.41 -1.31
CA ALA A 976 10.63 -25.11 -0.91
C ALA A 976 11.01 -24.96 0.59
N ARG A 977 10.37 -24.04 1.34
CA ARG A 977 10.52 -23.90 2.79
C ARG A 977 9.75 -24.95 3.60
N PHE A 978 8.76 -25.62 3.00
CA PHE A 978 7.99 -26.68 3.64
C PHE A 978 8.68 -28.06 3.49
N PRO A 979 8.51 -28.99 4.46
CA PRO A 979 8.93 -30.38 4.28
C PRO A 979 8.30 -30.99 3.01
N ASN A 980 9.12 -31.61 2.16
CA ASN A 980 8.70 -32.10 0.83
C ASN A 980 8.01 -31.05 -0.06
N SER A 981 8.30 -29.77 0.20
CA SER A 981 7.68 -28.58 -0.38
C SER A 981 6.14 -28.54 -0.28
N TRP A 982 5.54 -29.24 0.69
CA TRP A 982 4.12 -29.59 0.73
C TRP A 982 3.49 -29.41 2.10
N PHE A 983 2.16 -29.23 2.13
CA PHE A 983 1.36 -29.28 3.35
C PHE A 983 -0.08 -29.74 3.08
N ASP A 984 -0.73 -30.23 4.14
CA ASP A 984 -2.18 -30.48 4.19
C ASP A 984 -2.94 -29.28 4.78
N GLY A 985 -4.20 -29.15 4.40
CA GLY A 985 -5.14 -28.16 4.95
C GLY A 985 -4.74 -26.72 4.66
N VAL A 986 -4.46 -25.95 5.72
CA VAL A 986 -4.05 -24.54 5.66
C VAL A 986 -2.73 -24.35 6.38
N LYS A 987 -1.82 -23.55 5.81
CA LYS A 987 -0.56 -23.12 6.44
C LYS A 987 -0.19 -21.67 6.11
N PRO A 988 0.50 -20.97 7.03
CA PRO A 988 1.18 -19.72 6.73
C PRO A 988 2.33 -19.93 5.75
N VAL A 989 2.42 -19.13 4.68
CA VAL A 989 3.48 -19.24 3.65
C VAL A 989 4.68 -18.32 3.89
N GLN A 990 4.55 -17.35 4.79
CA GLN A 990 5.65 -16.50 5.24
C GLN A 990 5.64 -16.44 6.76
N THR A 991 6.79 -16.63 7.41
CA THR A 991 6.95 -16.40 8.86
C THR A 991 7.88 -15.23 9.08
N ILE A 992 7.51 -14.35 10.01
CA ILE A 992 8.35 -13.20 10.38
C ILE A 992 9.72 -13.67 10.92
N GLU A 993 9.78 -14.82 11.59
CA GLU A 993 11.04 -15.39 12.05
C GLU A 993 11.99 -15.73 10.89
N THR A 994 11.52 -16.29 9.77
CA THR A 994 12.42 -16.48 8.60
C THR A 994 12.92 -15.16 8.02
N LEU A 995 12.11 -14.09 8.00
CA LEU A 995 12.53 -12.78 7.50
C LEU A 995 13.50 -12.06 8.44
N TYR A 996 13.35 -12.20 9.76
CA TYR A 996 14.34 -11.68 10.72
C TYR A 996 15.63 -12.50 10.70
N GLN A 997 15.57 -13.83 10.65
CA GLN A 997 16.76 -14.67 10.54
C GLN A 997 17.48 -14.46 9.17
N GLU A 998 16.75 -14.23 8.07
CA GLU A 998 17.32 -13.84 6.76
C GLU A 998 17.84 -12.40 6.70
N LYS A 999 17.52 -11.52 7.67
CA LYS A 999 18.13 -10.18 7.80
C LYS A 999 19.27 -10.15 8.83
N ALA A 1000 19.17 -10.89 9.92
CA ALA A 1000 20.14 -10.89 11.02
C ALA A 1000 21.33 -11.83 10.78
N ASN A 1001 21.14 -12.97 10.11
CA ASN A 1001 22.22 -13.92 9.82
C ASN A 1001 22.90 -13.70 8.45
N LYS A 1002 22.64 -12.57 7.78
CA LYS A 1002 23.37 -12.21 6.55
C LYS A 1002 24.80 -11.80 6.89
N THR A 1003 25.66 -12.81 6.94
CA THR A 1003 27.11 -12.62 6.94
C THR A 1003 27.54 -12.13 5.56
N GLN A 1004 27.87 -10.84 5.49
CA GLN A 1004 28.40 -10.20 4.28
C GLN A 1004 29.69 -10.90 3.84
N GLU A 1005 29.91 -11.08 2.54
CA GLU A 1005 31.06 -11.83 2.03
C GLU A 1005 32.40 -11.28 2.56
N ALA A 1006 33.27 -12.20 2.98
CA ALA A 1006 34.64 -11.88 3.35
C ALA A 1006 35.39 -11.29 2.14
N TRP A 1007 36.14 -10.21 2.37
CA TRP A 1007 36.89 -9.52 1.31
C TRP A 1007 37.91 -10.44 0.63
N ILE A 1008 37.64 -10.77 -0.63
CA ILE A 1008 38.52 -11.60 -1.47
C ILE A 1008 39.67 -10.71 -1.97
N THR A 1009 40.91 -11.12 -1.70
CA THR A 1009 42.10 -10.42 -2.23
C THR A 1009 42.36 -10.91 -3.67
N PRO A 1010 42.29 -10.04 -4.70
CA PRO A 1010 42.56 -10.44 -6.07
C PRO A 1010 44.02 -10.85 -6.26
N THR A 1011 44.26 -11.83 -7.12
CA THR A 1011 45.61 -12.07 -7.68
C THR A 1011 45.90 -11.00 -8.71
N LEU A 1012 46.84 -10.11 -8.39
CA LEU A 1012 47.29 -9.07 -9.33
C LEU A 1012 48.17 -9.68 -10.42
N VAL A 1013 48.06 -9.15 -11.64
CA VAL A 1013 48.80 -9.61 -12.83
C VAL A 1013 49.45 -8.44 -13.56
N ASN A 1014 50.18 -8.70 -14.66
CA ASN A 1014 50.77 -7.67 -15.55
C ASN A 1014 51.63 -6.59 -14.86
N GLY A 1015 52.29 -6.92 -13.75
CA GLY A 1015 53.15 -5.99 -13.00
C GLY A 1015 52.41 -5.08 -12.01
N TRP A 1016 51.10 -5.26 -11.80
CA TRP A 1016 50.34 -4.51 -10.81
C TRP A 1016 50.64 -4.97 -9.38
N THR A 1017 50.72 -4.00 -8.47
CA THR A 1017 51.12 -4.16 -7.06
C THR A 1017 50.25 -3.29 -6.14
N VAL A 1018 50.19 -3.63 -4.85
CA VAL A 1018 49.41 -2.87 -3.86
C VAL A 1018 50.22 -1.68 -3.34
N GLU A 1019 49.58 -0.52 -3.16
CA GLU A 1019 50.22 0.64 -2.52
C GLU A 1019 50.47 0.35 -1.02
N PRO A 1020 51.69 0.58 -0.49
CA PRO A 1020 51.99 0.35 0.92
C PRO A 1020 51.02 1.05 1.87
N GLY A 1021 50.46 0.30 2.82
CA GLY A 1021 49.46 0.78 3.78
C GLY A 1021 48.00 0.60 3.36
N PHE A 1022 47.73 0.18 2.12
CA PHE A 1022 46.38 -0.12 1.64
C PHE A 1022 46.15 -1.64 1.49
N ALA A 1023 44.89 -2.07 1.59
CA ALA A 1023 44.48 -3.45 1.34
C ALA A 1023 43.58 -3.50 0.09
N VAL A 1024 44.00 -4.22 -0.96
CA VAL A 1024 43.16 -4.46 -2.14
C VAL A 1024 42.14 -5.57 -1.87
N GLY A 1025 40.93 -5.45 -2.41
CA GLY A 1025 39.94 -6.52 -2.33
C GLY A 1025 38.68 -6.27 -3.14
N TYR A 1026 37.90 -7.33 -3.35
CA TYR A 1026 36.52 -7.26 -3.82
C TYR A 1026 35.62 -8.22 -3.03
N ARG A 1027 34.30 -7.99 -3.04
CA ARG A 1027 33.28 -8.86 -2.44
C ARG A 1027 31.92 -8.63 -3.08
N LYS A 1028 30.98 -9.57 -3.01
CA LYS A 1028 29.57 -9.36 -3.35
C LYS A 1028 28.80 -8.98 -2.08
N ASN A 1029 28.09 -7.86 -2.10
CA ASN A 1029 27.16 -7.51 -1.03
C ASN A 1029 25.79 -8.16 -1.26
N GLU A 1030 24.92 -8.12 -0.24
CA GLU A 1030 23.66 -8.88 -0.23
C GLU A 1030 22.59 -8.39 -1.23
N PHE A 1031 22.84 -7.27 -1.92
CA PHE A 1031 22.02 -6.75 -3.01
C PHE A 1031 22.54 -7.18 -4.40
N GLY A 1032 23.54 -8.07 -4.44
CA GLY A 1032 24.15 -8.53 -5.70
C GLY A 1032 25.13 -7.54 -6.32
N VAL A 1033 25.57 -6.53 -5.56
CA VAL A 1033 26.53 -5.52 -6.03
C VAL A 1033 27.94 -5.91 -5.58
N ILE A 1034 28.89 -5.98 -6.51
CA ILE A 1034 30.31 -6.15 -6.18
C ILE A 1034 30.87 -4.81 -5.72
N GLU A 1035 31.52 -4.82 -4.56
CA GLU A 1035 32.23 -3.68 -4.00
C GLU A 1035 33.74 -3.91 -4.12
N PHE A 1036 34.48 -2.86 -4.51
CA PHE A 1036 35.94 -2.86 -4.57
C PHE A 1036 36.54 -1.98 -3.47
N ARG A 1037 37.72 -2.38 -2.98
CA ARG A 1037 38.55 -1.60 -2.05
C ARG A 1037 40.03 -1.56 -2.45
N GLY A 1038 40.73 -0.53 -1.99
CA GLY A 1038 42.18 -0.41 -2.02
C GLY A 1038 42.75 0.49 -3.11
N ARG A 1039 44.09 0.50 -3.17
CA ARG A 1039 44.91 1.37 -4.03
C ARG A 1039 46.07 0.58 -4.63
N LEU A 1040 46.34 0.80 -5.92
CA LEU A 1040 47.28 0.02 -6.73
C LEU A 1040 48.32 0.90 -7.43
N ASN A 1041 49.46 0.27 -7.77
CA ASN A 1041 50.49 0.78 -8.67
C ASN A 1041 50.71 -0.22 -9.81
N GLY A 1042 50.92 0.26 -11.02
CA GLY A 1042 51.12 -0.57 -12.22
C GLY A 1042 52.26 -0.09 -13.11
N THR A 1043 52.55 -0.86 -14.16
CA THR A 1043 53.66 -0.57 -15.09
C THR A 1043 53.20 -0.22 -16.50
N THR A 1044 51.94 -0.49 -16.88
CA THR A 1044 51.49 -0.34 -18.27
C THR A 1044 49.97 -0.13 -18.35
N LEU A 1045 49.54 0.96 -19.02
CA LEU A 1045 48.13 1.25 -19.28
C LEU A 1045 47.51 0.23 -20.26
N GLY A 1046 46.19 0.06 -20.18
CA GLY A 1046 45.42 -0.89 -21.00
C GLY A 1046 45.61 -2.36 -20.62
N THR A 1047 46.44 -2.66 -19.62
CA THR A 1047 46.63 -4.04 -19.11
C THR A 1047 45.65 -4.36 -17.98
N SER A 1048 45.25 -5.63 -17.90
CA SER A 1048 44.43 -6.13 -16.78
C SER A 1048 45.21 -6.03 -15.47
N MET A 1049 44.59 -5.47 -14.43
CA MET A 1049 45.12 -5.43 -13.07
C MET A 1049 44.87 -6.76 -12.37
N PHE A 1050 43.66 -7.31 -12.54
CA PHE A 1050 43.21 -8.62 -12.08
C PHE A 1050 41.92 -9.02 -12.81
N THR A 1051 41.48 -10.28 -12.67
CA THR A 1051 40.28 -10.81 -13.31
C THR A 1051 39.30 -11.38 -12.29
N LEU A 1052 38.02 -11.02 -12.41
CA LEU A 1052 36.93 -11.48 -11.57
C LEU A 1052 36.46 -12.89 -11.97
N PRO A 1053 36.20 -13.78 -11.00
CA PRO A 1053 35.66 -15.10 -11.26
C PRO A 1053 34.20 -15.03 -11.75
N THR A 1054 33.75 -16.11 -12.40
CA THR A 1054 32.35 -16.27 -12.82
C THR A 1054 31.41 -16.11 -11.62
N GLY A 1055 30.36 -15.28 -11.75
CA GLY A 1055 29.46 -14.89 -10.65
C GLY A 1055 29.72 -13.50 -10.04
N TYR A 1056 30.89 -12.91 -10.33
CA TYR A 1056 31.29 -11.54 -9.93
C TYR A 1056 31.41 -10.59 -11.12
N ARG A 1057 30.96 -10.99 -12.32
CA ARG A 1057 31.13 -10.25 -13.58
C ARG A 1057 29.89 -9.39 -13.88
N PRO A 1058 30.05 -8.17 -14.43
CA PRO A 1058 28.93 -7.33 -14.83
C PRO A 1058 28.31 -7.83 -16.14
N ALA A 1059 27.04 -7.50 -16.36
CA ALA A 1059 26.31 -7.85 -17.60
C ALA A 1059 26.83 -7.12 -18.85
N GLN A 1060 27.47 -5.97 -18.67
CA GLN A 1060 28.00 -5.09 -19.72
C GLN A 1060 29.35 -4.52 -19.27
N THR A 1061 30.17 -4.05 -20.21
CA THR A 1061 31.43 -3.36 -19.86
C THR A 1061 31.15 -2.01 -19.21
N MET A 1062 31.60 -1.83 -17.98
CA MET A 1062 31.40 -0.61 -17.19
C MET A 1062 32.68 0.23 -17.14
N SER A 1063 32.54 1.55 -17.04
CA SER A 1063 33.63 2.52 -16.97
C SER A 1063 33.46 3.40 -15.74
N PHE A 1064 34.56 3.67 -15.02
CA PHE A 1064 34.58 4.45 -13.79
C PHE A 1064 35.67 5.52 -13.86
N PRO A 1065 35.32 6.81 -13.65
CA PRO A 1065 36.32 7.82 -13.34
C PRO A 1065 36.90 7.54 -11.95
N VAL A 1066 38.22 7.50 -11.85
CA VAL A 1066 38.95 7.21 -10.61
C VAL A 1066 40.07 8.22 -10.38
N SER A 1067 40.48 8.40 -9.13
CA SER A 1067 41.65 9.21 -8.80
C SER A 1067 42.93 8.39 -8.87
N ALA A 1068 43.99 8.97 -9.42
CA ALA A 1068 45.32 8.38 -9.45
C ALA A 1068 46.39 9.45 -9.23
N ASN A 1069 47.14 9.33 -8.12
CA ASN A 1069 48.14 10.31 -7.69
C ASN A 1069 47.66 11.79 -7.68
N GLY A 1070 46.39 12.02 -7.35
CA GLY A 1070 45.78 13.36 -7.33
C GLY A 1070 45.24 13.88 -8.68
N ALA A 1071 45.37 13.11 -9.76
CA ALA A 1071 44.77 13.39 -11.06
C ALA A 1071 43.59 12.44 -11.36
N ALA A 1072 42.81 12.74 -12.39
CA ALA A 1072 41.74 11.86 -12.89
C ALA A 1072 42.30 10.76 -13.82
N GLY A 1073 41.61 9.63 -13.88
CA GLY A 1073 41.84 8.54 -14.83
C GLY A 1073 40.63 7.63 -14.96
N TYR A 1074 40.74 6.58 -15.76
CA TYR A 1074 39.62 5.68 -16.10
C TYR A 1074 39.95 4.21 -15.88
N MET A 1075 39.15 3.55 -15.04
CA MET A 1075 39.13 2.11 -14.84
C MET A 1075 37.92 1.49 -15.56
N PHE A 1076 38.11 0.31 -16.14
CA PHE A 1076 37.06 -0.45 -16.80
C PHE A 1076 36.91 -1.83 -16.15
N VAL A 1077 35.69 -2.36 -16.16
CA VAL A 1077 35.39 -3.77 -15.86
C VAL A 1077 34.59 -4.34 -17.02
N ASP A 1078 35.14 -5.31 -17.75
CA ASP A 1078 34.44 -5.93 -18.89
C ASP A 1078 33.60 -7.17 -18.51
N THR A 1079 32.82 -7.67 -19.47
CA THR A 1079 31.98 -8.86 -19.31
C THR A 1079 32.76 -10.17 -19.16
N SER A 1080 34.06 -10.18 -19.50
CA SER A 1080 34.97 -11.29 -19.17
C SER A 1080 35.46 -11.24 -17.72
N GLY A 1081 35.15 -10.16 -17.00
CA GLY A 1081 35.59 -9.90 -15.63
C GLY A 1081 36.97 -9.25 -15.54
N SER A 1082 37.58 -8.83 -16.65
CA SER A 1082 38.88 -8.14 -16.63
C SER A 1082 38.71 -6.75 -16.05
N VAL A 1083 39.44 -6.44 -14.98
CA VAL A 1083 39.51 -5.11 -14.38
C VAL A 1083 40.78 -4.45 -14.87
N TYR A 1084 40.70 -3.43 -15.71
CA TYR A 1084 41.86 -2.80 -16.36
C TYR A 1084 41.84 -1.27 -16.26
N TYR A 1085 43.02 -0.66 -16.28
CA TYR A 1085 43.19 0.78 -16.14
C TYR A 1085 43.71 1.39 -17.45
N SER A 1086 42.92 2.26 -18.08
CA SER A 1086 43.10 2.66 -19.48
C SER A 1086 43.78 4.02 -19.66
N ALA A 1087 43.57 4.96 -18.73
CA ALA A 1087 44.15 6.30 -18.80
C ALA A 1087 44.36 6.89 -17.40
N GLY A 1088 45.45 7.66 -17.23
CA GLY A 1088 45.80 8.38 -15.99
C GLY A 1088 47.15 7.97 -15.42
N SER A 1089 47.42 8.33 -14.16
CA SER A 1089 48.67 7.99 -13.46
C SER A 1089 48.75 6.49 -13.15
N LEU A 1090 49.87 5.84 -13.50
CA LEU A 1090 50.10 4.43 -13.14
C LEU A 1090 50.46 4.20 -11.66
N ILE A 1091 50.72 5.26 -10.90
CA ILE A 1091 50.93 5.18 -9.44
C ILE A 1091 49.71 5.72 -8.67
N LYS A 1092 49.46 5.14 -7.50
CA LYS A 1092 48.39 5.50 -6.54
C LYS A 1092 47.00 5.53 -7.16
N VAL A 1093 46.67 4.54 -8.00
CA VAL A 1093 45.33 4.34 -8.59
C VAL A 1093 44.36 3.88 -7.52
N ASN A 1094 43.35 4.68 -7.21
CA ASN A 1094 42.29 4.32 -6.25
C ASN A 1094 41.23 3.46 -6.96
N ILE A 1095 40.88 2.30 -6.40
CA ILE A 1095 39.76 1.48 -6.91
C ILE A 1095 38.54 1.50 -5.95
N GLU A 1096 38.46 2.50 -5.09
CA GLU A 1096 37.44 2.65 -4.05
C GLU A 1096 36.88 4.08 -3.97
N PRO A 1097 35.60 4.25 -3.61
CA PRO A 1097 34.56 3.23 -3.52
C PRO A 1097 33.94 2.96 -4.92
N ILE A 1098 34.20 1.78 -5.50
CA ILE A 1098 33.60 1.38 -6.79
C ILE A 1098 32.60 0.25 -6.55
N ARG A 1099 31.46 0.32 -7.23
CA ARG A 1099 30.33 -0.60 -7.10
C ARG A 1099 29.80 -1.00 -8.48
N ILE A 1100 29.62 -2.30 -8.73
CA ILE A 1100 29.04 -2.84 -9.98
C ILE A 1100 27.95 -3.87 -9.70
N PRO A 1101 26.78 -3.83 -10.37
CA PRO A 1101 25.80 -4.90 -10.27
C PRO A 1101 26.30 -6.17 -10.98
N THR A 1102 26.04 -7.35 -10.42
CA THR A 1102 26.19 -8.60 -11.19
C THR A 1102 24.94 -8.91 -11.99
N VAL A 1103 25.11 -9.85 -12.93
CA VAL A 1103 24.02 -10.71 -13.41
C VAL A 1103 23.50 -11.65 -12.30
#